data_AF-A0A2G9HFX8-F1
#
_entry.id   AF-A0A2G9HFX8-F1
#
_cell.length_a   1.000
_cell.length_b   1.000
_cell.length_c   1.000
_cell.angle_alpha   90.00
_cell.angle_beta   90.00
_cell.angle_gamma   90.00
#
_symmetry.space_group_name_H-M   'P 1'
#
loop_
_entity.id
_entity.type
_entity.pdbx_description
1 polymer ?
#
loop_
_entity_poly.entity_id
_entity_poly.type
_entity_poly.pdbx_seq_one_letter_code
_entity_poly.pdbx_strand_id
1 'polypeptide(L)'
;MIMLNNSRHPRSFAIHILIYFFIVYCCCSAAKDVRNGTSEESRSLVVPIGVVLDLNSPLGSMADLCMEMAVSDFYAAHPNYTTRLELHTKNVQNVLDANFAVQGLLEQEEVHGIIGPQRSTEDAFFSELGQKLHVPIISFTSTSSNLPYKEDQYFIRTTPDDAVQTRALATTCRGFGWPEVAVLYEDTDSGNRFLSSINKAFEEFEIRLAYMIAIPNSSKDSHIMKELNKLTTKQTRVFVVHMKPSLGYRLFNLAKRAGLMSEGYAWLITNSISIFMDGIDSRTRDSMEGVLGIRPYMPPSKDLKSFQERWTRNVILNNTAGSTRELNMYGLWAYDAITALAIALEKIVPVNLTSFDTNTTRNGTYDKSLRISTFGPQLLKGLSSTKFRGLSGEFELVDGKLRPTAFEIFNVFGTGERTVGFWTAERGIVRDLSSAGGTNYSTSVKELKNVIWPGDSVTKPKGWDIPTSGHLRVGVPWKHGYTEFVQVIIDPITKRTNATGFSIDIFLATLEVLPFHINYEFFHYNDSRNINWSYDDMLHEIPQKFDMVVGDTTIWAPRAKYVEFSLPYSEAGAVLVVKNKKPLDIWIFIKPLRWDLWLAIVIACILMGIVLLILEHRMGSNGTDPMKPHIYWSPVAVLAFPERNMVLNKWSFSVLVVWLFMAFILMQSYTANLSAILTVDQLKFAFSDNYYVGYQEGSFMK
;
A
#
# COMPACT_ATOMS: atom_id res chain seq x y z
N MET A 1 48.52 -33.63 -92.52
CA MET A 1 49.81 -34.35 -92.39
C MET A 1 49.68 -35.28 -91.19
N ILE A 2 49.78 -36.60 -91.43
CA ILE A 2 50.00 -37.71 -90.46
C ILE A 2 48.73 -38.12 -89.66
N MET A 3 47.99 -39.17 -90.08
CA MET A 3 48.12 -40.62 -89.75
C MET A 3 47.64 -40.91 -88.30
N LEU A 4 46.82 -41.91 -87.92
CA LEU A 4 46.34 -43.22 -88.41
C LEU A 4 44.98 -43.49 -87.70
N ASN A 5 43.95 -44.04 -88.36
CA ASN A 5 43.61 -45.48 -88.39
C ASN A 5 43.68 -46.12 -86.97
N ASN A 6 42.65 -46.68 -86.33
CA ASN A 6 41.83 -47.77 -86.82
C ASN A 6 40.70 -48.09 -85.82
N SER A 7 39.65 -48.65 -86.38
CA SER A 7 38.43 -49.19 -85.79
C SER A 7 38.61 -50.28 -84.73
N ARG A 8 37.57 -50.37 -83.86
CA ARG A 8 36.90 -51.57 -83.29
C ARG A 8 36.81 -51.55 -81.75
N HIS A 9 35.59 -51.31 -81.24
CA HIS A 9 34.77 -52.29 -80.49
C HIS A 9 33.71 -51.59 -79.61
N PRO A 10 32.44 -51.47 -80.04
CA PRO A 10 31.34 -51.03 -79.17
C PRO A 10 30.86 -52.15 -78.22
N ARG A 11 31.64 -53.23 -78.07
CA ARG A 11 31.34 -54.32 -77.13
C ARG A 11 31.95 -54.08 -75.75
N SER A 12 33.08 -53.36 -75.66
CA SER A 12 33.72 -53.10 -74.36
C SER A 12 32.90 -52.13 -73.51
N PHE A 13 32.30 -51.10 -74.12
CA PHE A 13 31.52 -50.09 -73.39
C PHE A 13 30.21 -50.66 -72.82
N ALA A 14 29.52 -51.52 -73.58
CA ALA A 14 28.33 -52.22 -73.10
C ALA A 14 28.65 -53.23 -71.98
N ILE A 15 29.81 -53.90 -72.06
CA ILE A 15 30.29 -54.81 -71.01
C ILE A 15 30.67 -54.03 -69.74
N HIS A 16 31.28 -52.85 -69.87
CA HIS A 16 31.59 -52.00 -68.71
C HIS A 16 30.33 -51.45 -68.04
N ILE A 17 29.29 -51.11 -68.81
CA ILE A 17 27.98 -50.72 -68.25
C ILE A 17 27.30 -51.90 -67.57
N LEU A 18 27.33 -53.10 -68.16
CA LEU A 18 26.78 -54.31 -67.54
C LEU A 18 27.54 -54.72 -66.28
N ILE A 19 28.87 -54.59 -66.26
CA ILE A 19 29.70 -54.82 -65.07
C ILE A 19 29.40 -53.78 -64.00
N TYR A 20 29.21 -52.50 -64.37
CA TYR A 20 28.83 -51.46 -63.42
C TYR A 20 27.44 -51.72 -62.84
N PHE A 21 26.46 -52.12 -63.66
CA PHE A 21 25.13 -52.51 -63.18
C PHE A 21 25.16 -53.81 -62.35
N PHE A 22 26.04 -54.76 -62.66
CA PHE A 22 26.21 -55.99 -61.90
C PHE A 22 26.92 -55.73 -60.56
N ILE A 23 27.89 -54.83 -60.51
CA ILE A 23 28.54 -54.38 -59.27
C ILE A 23 27.56 -53.58 -58.41
N VAL A 24 26.74 -52.71 -58.99
CA VAL A 24 25.68 -51.98 -58.26
C VAL A 24 24.59 -52.95 -57.78
N TYR A 25 24.22 -53.96 -58.58
CA TYR A 25 23.27 -55.00 -58.18
C TYR A 25 23.84 -55.91 -57.08
N CYS A 26 25.11 -56.31 -57.16
CA CYS A 26 25.80 -57.07 -56.11
C CYS A 26 26.07 -56.23 -54.85
N CYS A 27 26.31 -54.92 -54.95
CA CYS A 27 26.35 -54.04 -53.78
C CYS A 27 24.95 -53.88 -53.16
N CYS A 28 23.89 -53.84 -53.96
CA CYS A 28 22.51 -53.83 -53.47
C CYS A 28 22.05 -55.20 -52.91
N SER A 29 22.60 -56.32 -53.38
CA SER A 29 22.32 -57.65 -52.83
C SER A 29 23.18 -57.97 -51.60
N ALA A 30 24.44 -57.54 -51.58
CA ALA A 30 25.31 -57.62 -50.40
C ALA A 30 24.88 -56.64 -49.28
N ALA A 31 24.22 -55.53 -49.61
CA ALA A 31 23.51 -54.69 -48.64
C ALA A 31 22.18 -55.28 -48.16
N LYS A 32 21.69 -56.37 -48.79
CA LYS A 32 20.49 -57.11 -48.37
C LYS A 32 20.80 -58.38 -47.56
N ASP A 33 22.03 -58.88 -47.56
CA ASP A 33 22.42 -60.13 -46.87
C ASP A 33 23.36 -59.96 -45.65
N VAL A 34 23.45 -58.76 -45.06
CA VAL A 34 24.02 -58.56 -43.70
C VAL A 34 22.93 -58.37 -42.63
N ARG A 35 21.64 -58.45 -43.00
CA ARG A 35 20.52 -58.50 -42.04
C ARG A 35 20.02 -59.93 -41.84
N ASN A 36 20.89 -60.80 -41.35
CA ASN A 36 20.50 -62.04 -40.66
C ASN A 36 21.51 -62.40 -39.56
N GLY A 37 22.06 -61.37 -38.91
CA GLY A 37 22.48 -61.50 -37.51
C GLY A 37 21.24 -61.24 -36.66
N THR A 38 20.84 -62.22 -35.87
CA THR A 38 19.88 -62.07 -34.78
C THR A 38 20.38 -61.01 -33.80
N SER A 39 20.11 -59.73 -34.08
CA SER A 39 20.02 -58.72 -33.05
C SER A 39 18.63 -58.89 -32.45
N GLU A 40 18.55 -59.31 -31.20
CA GLU A 40 17.35 -59.12 -30.39
C GLU A 40 16.93 -57.64 -30.54
N GLU A 41 15.84 -57.38 -31.25
CA GLU A 41 15.15 -56.10 -31.14
C GLU A 41 14.71 -56.00 -29.69
N SER A 42 15.47 -55.25 -28.89
CA SER A 42 15.07 -54.86 -27.55
C SER A 42 13.74 -54.13 -27.68
N ARG A 43 12.63 -54.83 -27.43
CA ARG A 43 11.27 -54.31 -27.58
C ARG A 43 11.14 -53.10 -26.67
N SER A 44 11.14 -51.89 -27.24
CA SER A 44 11.00 -50.67 -26.47
C SER A 44 9.63 -50.67 -25.80
N LEU A 45 9.63 -50.45 -24.49
CA LEU A 45 8.44 -50.39 -23.65
C LEU A 45 7.69 -49.08 -23.92
N VAL A 46 6.44 -49.19 -24.36
CA VAL A 46 5.57 -48.03 -24.61
C VAL A 46 4.72 -47.73 -23.37
N VAL A 47 4.69 -46.46 -22.95
CA VAL A 47 4.00 -46.00 -21.75
C VAL A 47 2.91 -44.99 -22.15
N PRO A 48 1.62 -45.33 -21.99
CA PRO A 48 0.51 -44.43 -22.32
C PRO A 48 0.38 -43.30 -21.29
N ILE A 49 0.38 -42.06 -21.76
CA ILE A 49 0.14 -40.84 -20.98
C ILE A 49 -1.04 -40.10 -21.58
N GLY A 50 -2.01 -39.74 -20.73
CA GLY A 50 -3.17 -38.97 -21.15
C GLY A 50 -2.87 -37.48 -21.25
N VAL A 51 -3.42 -36.80 -22.24
CA VAL A 51 -3.30 -35.35 -22.39
C VAL A 51 -4.70 -34.77 -22.57
N VAL A 52 -5.07 -33.77 -21.77
CA VAL A 52 -6.40 -33.14 -21.82
C VAL A 52 -6.25 -31.65 -22.12
N LEU A 53 -6.63 -31.25 -23.34
CA LEU A 53 -6.42 -29.89 -23.86
C LEU A 53 -7.62 -29.41 -24.69
N ASP A 54 -7.85 -28.10 -24.70
CA ASP A 54 -8.76 -27.46 -25.64
C ASP A 54 -7.99 -27.13 -26.92
N LEU A 55 -8.01 -28.06 -27.89
CA LEU A 55 -7.28 -27.93 -29.15
C LEU A 55 -7.84 -26.83 -30.05
N ASN A 56 -9.05 -26.34 -29.77
CA ASN A 56 -9.63 -25.20 -30.46
C ASN A 56 -9.14 -23.86 -29.89
N SER A 57 -8.54 -23.87 -28.69
CA SER A 57 -7.93 -22.69 -28.09
C SER A 57 -6.48 -22.49 -28.57
N PRO A 58 -6.00 -21.24 -28.72
CA PRO A 58 -4.61 -20.97 -29.08
C PRO A 58 -3.61 -21.60 -28.11
N LEU A 59 -3.92 -21.59 -26.80
CA LEU A 59 -3.09 -22.18 -25.75
C LEU A 59 -3.00 -23.70 -25.88
N GLY A 60 -4.13 -24.39 -26.03
CA GLY A 60 -4.17 -25.85 -26.12
C GLY A 60 -3.53 -26.37 -27.40
N SER A 61 -3.83 -25.74 -28.55
CA SER A 61 -3.17 -26.09 -29.82
C SER A 61 -1.66 -25.82 -29.79
N MET A 62 -1.22 -24.77 -29.10
CA MET A 62 0.21 -24.48 -28.95
C MET A 62 0.89 -25.52 -28.07
N ALA A 63 0.29 -25.86 -26.93
CA ALA A 63 0.82 -26.82 -25.98
C ALA A 63 0.95 -28.22 -26.60
N ASP A 64 -0.07 -28.67 -27.34
CA ASP A 64 -0.08 -29.95 -28.04
C ASP A 64 1.12 -30.09 -29.00
N LEU A 65 1.33 -29.10 -29.87
CA LEU A 65 2.47 -29.10 -30.79
C LEU A 65 3.82 -29.04 -30.05
N CYS A 66 3.91 -28.29 -28.93
CA CYS A 66 5.12 -28.27 -28.11
C CYS A 66 5.40 -29.64 -27.48
N MET A 67 4.37 -30.35 -27.03
CA MET A 67 4.48 -31.70 -26.45
C MET A 67 4.91 -32.73 -27.51
N GLU A 68 4.33 -32.68 -28.71
CA GLU A 68 4.73 -33.55 -29.83
C GLU A 68 6.20 -33.34 -30.21
N MET A 69 6.63 -32.06 -30.31
CA MET A 69 8.03 -31.73 -30.57
C MET A 69 8.94 -32.23 -29.46
N ALA A 70 8.54 -32.12 -28.19
CA ALA A 70 9.32 -32.61 -27.04
C ALA A 70 9.53 -34.13 -27.08
N VAL A 71 8.48 -34.91 -27.39
CA VAL A 71 8.60 -36.37 -27.54
C VAL A 71 9.58 -36.71 -28.66
N SER A 72 9.44 -36.05 -29.83
CA SER A 72 10.30 -36.28 -30.98
C SER A 72 11.77 -35.95 -30.67
N ASP A 73 12.02 -34.78 -30.09
CA ASP A 73 13.36 -34.28 -29.78
C ASP A 73 14.05 -35.14 -28.72
N PHE A 74 13.33 -35.51 -27.66
CA PHE A 74 13.88 -36.30 -26.57
C PHE A 74 14.34 -37.69 -27.04
N TYR A 75 13.51 -38.41 -27.80
CA TYR A 75 13.86 -39.75 -28.26
C TYR A 75 14.80 -39.76 -29.47
N ALA A 76 14.84 -38.68 -30.27
CA ALA A 76 15.88 -38.50 -31.27
C ALA A 76 17.27 -38.31 -30.63
N ALA A 77 17.33 -37.60 -29.49
CA ALA A 77 18.56 -37.45 -28.72
C ALA A 77 18.96 -38.72 -27.96
N HIS A 78 18.00 -39.58 -27.61
CA HIS A 78 18.21 -40.81 -26.83
C HIS A 78 17.69 -42.07 -27.52
N PRO A 79 18.24 -42.47 -28.68
CA PRO A 79 17.73 -43.61 -29.45
C PRO A 79 17.85 -44.94 -28.69
N ASN A 80 18.86 -45.05 -27.81
CA ASN A 80 19.17 -46.27 -27.04
C ASN A 80 18.28 -46.46 -25.81
N TYR A 81 17.41 -45.50 -25.47
CA TYR A 81 16.52 -45.64 -24.32
C TYR A 81 15.48 -46.71 -24.56
N THR A 82 15.12 -47.41 -23.50
CA THR A 82 14.22 -48.57 -23.57
C THR A 82 12.75 -48.19 -23.46
N THR A 83 12.44 -46.98 -22.97
CA THR A 83 11.08 -46.46 -22.87
C THR A 83 10.67 -45.59 -24.05
N ARG A 84 9.36 -45.55 -24.36
CA ARG A 84 8.73 -44.62 -25.30
C ARG A 84 7.43 -44.08 -24.72
N LEU A 85 7.25 -42.77 -24.75
CA LEU A 85 5.99 -42.11 -24.41
C LEU A 85 5.01 -42.21 -25.57
N GLU A 86 3.77 -42.60 -25.27
CA GLU A 86 2.65 -42.49 -26.18
C GLU A 86 1.63 -41.51 -25.59
N LEU A 87 1.39 -40.40 -26.29
CA LEU A 87 0.47 -39.37 -25.84
C LEU A 87 -0.93 -39.64 -26.38
N HIS A 88 -1.89 -39.78 -25.48
CA HIS A 88 -3.31 -39.89 -25.81
C HIS A 88 -4.01 -38.55 -25.56
N THR A 89 -4.02 -37.68 -26.59
CA THR A 89 -4.64 -36.36 -26.49
C THR A 89 -6.16 -36.43 -26.67
N LYS A 90 -6.91 -35.85 -25.72
CA LYS A 90 -8.36 -35.64 -25.78
C LYS A 90 -8.67 -34.15 -25.94
N ASN A 91 -9.41 -33.82 -26.99
CA ASN A 91 -9.90 -32.46 -27.24
C ASN A 91 -11.14 -32.17 -26.39
N VAL A 92 -11.11 -31.10 -25.59
CA VAL A 92 -12.18 -30.73 -24.65
C VAL A 92 -12.55 -29.26 -24.78
N GLN A 93 -13.85 -28.93 -24.79
CA GLN A 93 -14.30 -27.53 -24.93
C GLN A 93 -14.76 -26.92 -23.61
N ASN A 94 -15.27 -27.76 -22.71
CA ASN A 94 -15.81 -27.33 -21.42
C ASN A 94 -15.37 -28.28 -20.29
N VAL A 95 -15.64 -27.87 -19.04
CA VAL A 95 -15.24 -28.60 -17.82
C VAL A 95 -15.87 -29.99 -17.75
N LEU A 96 -17.10 -30.16 -18.24
CA LEU A 96 -17.78 -31.44 -18.22
C LEU A 96 -17.13 -32.42 -19.21
N ASP A 97 -16.77 -31.95 -20.41
CA ASP A 97 -16.03 -32.73 -21.40
C ASP A 97 -14.67 -33.17 -20.84
N ALA A 98 -13.97 -32.27 -20.13
CA ALA A 98 -12.71 -32.56 -19.47
C ALA A 98 -12.83 -33.69 -18.44
N ASN A 99 -13.87 -33.65 -17.61
CA ASN A 99 -14.11 -34.69 -16.61
C ASN A 99 -14.35 -36.06 -17.24
N PHE A 100 -15.18 -36.13 -18.29
CA PHE A 100 -15.42 -37.39 -19.03
C PHE A 100 -14.19 -37.87 -19.79
N ALA A 101 -13.40 -36.96 -20.37
CA ALA A 101 -12.19 -37.29 -21.09
C ALA A 101 -11.16 -37.96 -20.17
N VAL A 102 -10.95 -37.41 -18.97
CA VAL A 102 -10.06 -38.01 -17.97
C VAL A 102 -10.54 -39.38 -17.53
N GLN A 103 -11.84 -39.54 -17.26
CA GLN A 103 -12.38 -40.83 -16.89
C GLN A 103 -12.15 -41.87 -18.01
N GLY A 104 -12.39 -41.49 -19.28
CA GLY A 104 -12.11 -42.34 -20.43
C GLY A 104 -10.63 -42.72 -20.56
N LEU A 105 -9.72 -41.78 -20.33
CA LEU A 105 -8.27 -42.02 -20.34
C LEU A 105 -7.85 -43.07 -19.29
N LEU A 106 -8.44 -43.03 -18.10
CA LEU A 106 -8.13 -43.95 -17.01
C LEU A 106 -8.79 -45.32 -17.19
N GLU A 107 -10.01 -45.39 -17.71
CA GLU A 107 -10.77 -46.64 -17.82
C GLU A 107 -10.52 -47.43 -19.12
N GLN A 108 -10.27 -46.73 -20.22
CA GLN A 108 -10.20 -47.34 -21.56
C GLN A 108 -8.77 -47.44 -22.05
N GLU A 109 -7.96 -46.40 -21.80
CA GLU A 109 -6.59 -46.29 -22.29
C GLU A 109 -5.55 -46.61 -21.20
N GLU A 110 -6.01 -46.88 -19.97
CA GLU A 110 -5.22 -47.30 -18.81
C GLU A 110 -3.94 -46.45 -18.62
N VAL A 111 -4.05 -45.13 -18.82
CA VAL A 111 -2.90 -44.21 -18.78
C VAL A 111 -2.22 -44.17 -17.41
N HIS A 112 -0.91 -44.02 -17.41
CA HIS A 112 -0.09 -44.04 -16.19
C HIS A 112 0.17 -42.66 -15.58
N GLY A 113 -0.16 -41.60 -16.31
CA GLY A 113 -0.09 -40.20 -15.89
C GLY A 113 -0.97 -39.35 -16.80
N ILE A 114 -1.37 -38.18 -16.32
CA ILE A 114 -2.20 -37.25 -17.09
C ILE A 114 -1.52 -35.88 -17.11
N ILE A 115 -1.44 -35.27 -18.30
CA ILE A 115 -1.00 -33.89 -18.49
C ILE A 115 -2.23 -33.00 -18.70
N GLY A 116 -2.35 -31.99 -17.86
CA GLY A 116 -3.54 -31.17 -17.73
C GLY A 116 -3.92 -30.98 -16.25
N PRO A 117 -5.06 -30.34 -15.97
CA PRO A 117 -5.97 -29.71 -16.93
C PRO A 117 -5.42 -28.39 -17.50
N GLN A 118 -6.10 -27.87 -18.52
CA GLN A 118 -5.79 -26.53 -19.06
C GLN A 118 -6.40 -25.41 -18.20
N ARG A 119 -7.58 -25.62 -17.59
CA ARG A 119 -8.33 -24.57 -16.86
C ARG A 119 -8.20 -24.76 -15.35
N SER A 120 -7.98 -23.66 -14.62
CA SER A 120 -7.85 -23.67 -13.16
C SER A 120 -9.11 -24.14 -12.39
N THR A 121 -10.27 -24.16 -13.05
CA THR A 121 -11.54 -24.68 -12.51
C THR A 121 -11.57 -26.20 -12.48
N GLU A 122 -10.75 -26.86 -13.29
CA GLU A 122 -10.66 -28.32 -13.40
C GLU A 122 -9.64 -28.88 -12.39
N ASP A 123 -8.71 -28.06 -11.87
CA ASP A 123 -7.62 -28.48 -10.98
C ASP A 123 -8.11 -29.31 -9.78
N ALA A 124 -9.20 -28.87 -9.12
CA ALA A 124 -9.70 -29.55 -7.92
C ALA A 124 -10.19 -30.98 -8.21
N PHE A 125 -10.92 -31.17 -9.31
CA PHE A 125 -11.42 -32.47 -9.72
C PHE A 125 -10.29 -33.41 -10.14
N PHE A 126 -9.35 -32.91 -10.96
CA PHE A 126 -8.20 -33.70 -11.40
C PHE A 126 -7.32 -34.10 -10.21
N SER A 127 -7.11 -33.18 -9.26
CA SER A 127 -6.32 -33.45 -8.06
C SER A 127 -6.94 -34.54 -7.19
N GLU A 128 -8.24 -34.45 -6.91
CA GLU A 128 -8.97 -35.47 -6.15
C GLU A 128 -8.89 -36.84 -6.84
N LEU A 129 -9.04 -36.87 -8.16
CA LEU A 129 -8.99 -38.10 -8.93
C LEU A 129 -7.58 -38.72 -8.96
N GLY A 130 -6.55 -37.91 -9.18
CA GLY A 130 -5.15 -38.34 -9.14
C GLY A 130 -4.76 -38.89 -7.77
N GLN A 131 -5.20 -38.23 -6.70
CA GLN A 131 -5.00 -38.67 -5.32
C GLN A 131 -5.72 -40.00 -5.05
N LYS A 132 -6.97 -40.17 -5.51
CA LYS A 132 -7.76 -41.38 -5.27
C LYS A 132 -7.25 -42.60 -6.04
N LEU A 133 -6.73 -42.39 -7.24
CA LEU A 133 -6.26 -43.46 -8.13
C LEU A 133 -4.75 -43.64 -8.15
N HIS A 134 -4.02 -42.82 -7.38
CA HIS A 134 -2.56 -42.75 -7.37
C HIS A 134 -1.96 -42.51 -8.75
N VAL A 135 -2.62 -41.70 -9.59
CA VAL A 135 -2.14 -41.33 -10.93
C VAL A 135 -1.60 -39.90 -10.89
N PRO A 136 -0.33 -39.66 -11.25
CA PRO A 136 0.23 -38.32 -11.29
C PRO A 136 -0.47 -37.44 -12.33
N ILE A 137 -0.94 -36.29 -11.88
CA ILE A 137 -1.48 -35.21 -12.70
C ILE A 137 -0.39 -34.14 -12.83
N ILE A 138 -0.04 -33.78 -14.06
CA ILE A 138 1.03 -32.84 -14.37
C ILE A 138 0.40 -31.62 -15.05
N SER A 139 0.22 -30.54 -14.31
CA SER A 139 -0.28 -29.28 -14.86
C SER A 139 0.87 -28.39 -15.27
N PHE A 140 0.79 -27.86 -16.49
CA PHE A 140 1.72 -26.85 -17.03
C PHE A 140 1.06 -25.46 -17.11
N THR A 141 -0.17 -25.30 -16.62
CA THR A 141 -0.92 -24.04 -16.65
C THR A 141 -1.38 -23.57 -15.26
N SER A 142 -1.55 -24.47 -14.29
CA SER A 142 -2.04 -24.12 -12.95
C SER A 142 -0.96 -23.42 -12.14
N THR A 143 -1.20 -22.17 -11.76
CA THR A 143 -0.25 -21.36 -10.97
C THR A 143 -0.69 -21.14 -9.51
N SER A 144 -1.95 -21.47 -9.17
CA SER A 144 -2.53 -21.13 -7.87
C SER A 144 -2.10 -22.08 -6.74
N SER A 145 -1.63 -21.53 -5.61
CA SER A 145 -1.14 -22.27 -4.44
C SER A 145 -2.22 -22.98 -3.61
N ASN A 146 -3.45 -22.47 -3.65
CA ASN A 146 -4.53 -22.85 -2.72
C ASN A 146 -5.46 -23.87 -3.36
N LEU A 147 -4.96 -25.09 -3.57
CA LEU A 147 -5.86 -26.24 -3.72
C LEU A 147 -6.43 -26.61 -2.35
N PRO A 148 -7.68 -27.11 -2.29
CA PRO A 148 -8.36 -27.40 -1.03
C PRO A 148 -7.62 -28.42 -0.15
N TYR A 149 -6.74 -29.24 -0.74
CA TYR A 149 -5.97 -30.25 -0.04
C TYR A 149 -4.49 -29.84 0.02
N LYS A 150 -4.00 -29.56 1.24
CA LYS A 150 -2.59 -29.23 1.52
C LYS A 150 -1.62 -30.38 1.25
N GLU A 151 -2.11 -31.57 0.93
CA GLU A 151 -1.37 -32.83 0.83
C GLU A 151 -1.58 -33.57 -0.52
N ASP A 152 -1.90 -32.85 -1.60
CA ASP A 152 -2.07 -33.47 -2.93
C ASP A 152 -0.73 -33.87 -3.54
N GLN A 153 -0.18 -35.01 -3.09
CA GLN A 153 1.11 -35.53 -3.55
C GLN A 153 1.10 -35.87 -5.05
N TYR A 154 -0.07 -36.18 -5.62
CA TYR A 154 -0.20 -36.59 -7.02
C TYR A 154 -0.48 -35.44 -8.00
N PHE A 155 -0.57 -34.18 -7.54
CA PHE A 155 -0.76 -33.02 -8.42
C PHE A 155 0.54 -32.20 -8.54
N ILE A 156 1.26 -32.42 -9.62
CA ILE A 156 2.54 -31.78 -9.93
C ILE A 156 2.30 -30.56 -10.82
N ARG A 157 2.91 -29.44 -10.45
CA ARG A 157 2.91 -28.20 -11.22
C ARG A 157 4.27 -27.97 -11.84
N THR A 158 4.30 -27.90 -13.17
CA THR A 158 5.49 -27.53 -13.96
C THR A 158 5.53 -26.02 -14.23
N THR A 159 4.88 -25.25 -13.36
CA THR A 159 4.77 -23.79 -13.38
C THR A 159 5.21 -23.21 -12.04
N PRO A 160 5.70 -21.96 -12.02
CA PRO A 160 5.95 -21.24 -10.78
C PRO A 160 4.65 -20.94 -10.03
N ASP A 161 4.73 -20.95 -8.69
CA ASP A 161 3.62 -20.62 -7.80
C ASP A 161 3.31 -19.11 -7.81
N ASP A 162 2.03 -18.75 -7.93
CA ASP A 162 1.53 -17.37 -7.82
C ASP A 162 1.94 -16.70 -6.50
N ALA A 163 2.10 -17.44 -5.41
CA ALA A 163 2.58 -16.91 -4.13
C ALA A 163 3.99 -16.30 -4.25
N VAL A 164 4.82 -16.82 -5.15
CA VAL A 164 6.15 -16.26 -5.43
C VAL A 164 6.02 -14.97 -6.25
N GLN A 165 5.10 -14.94 -7.22
CA GLN A 165 4.82 -13.74 -8.00
C GLN A 165 4.22 -12.61 -7.15
N THR A 166 3.27 -12.91 -6.26
CA THR A 166 2.65 -11.89 -5.40
C THR A 166 3.68 -11.25 -4.48
N ARG A 167 4.65 -12.03 -4.00
CA ARG A 167 5.79 -11.51 -3.25
C ARG A 167 6.67 -10.59 -4.09
N ALA A 168 6.95 -10.95 -5.35
CA ALA A 168 7.69 -10.09 -6.27
C ALA A 168 6.96 -8.76 -6.54
N LEU A 169 5.64 -8.80 -6.73
CA LEU A 169 4.79 -7.62 -6.90
C LEU A 169 4.80 -6.73 -5.65
N ALA A 170 4.59 -7.31 -4.46
CA ALA A 170 4.62 -6.57 -3.20
C ALA A 170 5.99 -5.92 -2.95
N THR A 171 7.07 -6.66 -3.20
CA THR A 171 8.45 -6.14 -3.10
C THR A 171 8.65 -4.94 -4.04
N THR A 172 8.14 -5.04 -5.28
CA THR A 172 8.22 -3.97 -6.28
C THR A 172 7.45 -2.74 -5.83
N CYS A 173 6.20 -2.90 -5.38
CA CYS A 173 5.39 -1.80 -4.87
C CYS A 173 6.01 -1.11 -3.65
N ARG A 174 6.53 -1.89 -2.69
CA ARG A 174 7.24 -1.38 -1.52
C ARG A 174 8.49 -0.62 -1.92
N GLY A 175 9.24 -1.14 -2.89
CA GLY A 175 10.46 -0.52 -3.38
C GLY A 175 10.23 0.82 -4.09
N PHE A 176 9.09 1.00 -4.75
CA PHE A 176 8.66 2.30 -5.27
C PHE A 176 8.10 3.23 -4.19
N GLY A 177 7.88 2.74 -2.96
CA GLY A 177 7.37 3.53 -1.84
C GLY A 177 5.88 3.85 -1.96
N TRP A 178 5.09 2.94 -2.55
CA TRP A 178 3.65 3.09 -2.64
C TRP A 178 2.97 2.47 -1.41
N PRO A 179 2.37 3.28 -0.52
CA PRO A 179 1.79 2.78 0.73
C PRO A 179 0.44 2.10 0.53
N GLU A 180 -0.27 2.45 -0.56
CA GLU A 180 -1.58 1.92 -0.87
C GLU A 180 -1.67 1.52 -2.35
N VAL A 181 -2.26 0.36 -2.61
CA VAL A 181 -2.40 -0.21 -3.96
C VAL A 181 -3.82 -0.73 -4.16
N ALA A 182 -4.36 -0.54 -5.35
CA ALA A 182 -5.65 -1.11 -5.75
C ALA A 182 -5.46 -2.33 -6.65
N VAL A 183 -6.31 -3.34 -6.50
CA VAL A 183 -6.23 -4.59 -7.27
C VAL A 183 -7.48 -4.74 -8.14
N LEU A 184 -7.28 -4.88 -9.45
CA LEU A 184 -8.32 -5.20 -10.42
C LEU A 184 -8.13 -6.65 -10.85
N TYR A 185 -9.15 -7.49 -10.63
CA TYR A 185 -9.03 -8.92 -10.90
C TYR A 185 -10.26 -9.50 -11.60
N GLU A 186 -10.08 -10.61 -12.30
CA GLU A 186 -11.17 -11.35 -12.93
C GLU A 186 -12.02 -12.07 -11.86
N ASP A 187 -13.34 -11.85 -11.86
CA ASP A 187 -14.28 -12.45 -10.90
C ASP A 187 -14.45 -13.95 -11.15
N THR A 188 -13.47 -14.72 -10.68
CA THR A 188 -13.31 -16.17 -10.84
C THR A 188 -12.58 -16.73 -9.63
N ASP A 189 -12.63 -18.05 -9.43
CA ASP A 189 -11.88 -18.73 -8.38
C ASP A 189 -10.37 -18.45 -8.44
N SER A 190 -9.80 -18.40 -9.66
CA SER A 190 -8.39 -18.05 -9.86
C SER A 190 -8.09 -16.62 -9.41
N GLY A 191 -8.91 -15.65 -9.81
CA GLY A 191 -8.75 -14.26 -9.38
C GLY A 191 -8.91 -14.09 -7.86
N ASN A 192 -9.85 -14.80 -7.24
CA ASN A 192 -10.04 -14.80 -5.78
C ASN A 192 -8.84 -15.43 -5.04
N ARG A 193 -8.26 -16.51 -5.56
CA ARG A 193 -7.03 -17.12 -5.00
C ARG A 193 -5.84 -16.16 -5.12
N PHE A 194 -5.69 -15.49 -6.27
CA PHE A 194 -4.68 -14.46 -6.45
C PHE A 194 -4.86 -13.32 -5.44
N LEU A 195 -6.09 -12.81 -5.29
CA LEU A 195 -6.42 -11.73 -4.35
C LEU A 195 -6.05 -12.10 -2.90
N SER A 196 -6.35 -13.34 -2.48
CA SER A 196 -5.95 -13.83 -1.16
C SER A 196 -4.43 -13.87 -0.99
N SER A 197 -3.70 -14.33 -2.01
CA SER A 197 -2.24 -14.41 -2.00
C SER A 197 -1.57 -13.04 -1.99
N ILE A 198 -2.03 -12.09 -2.82
CA ILE A 198 -1.47 -10.74 -2.89
C ILE A 198 -1.79 -9.93 -1.63
N ASN A 199 -2.96 -10.13 -1.01
CA ASN A 199 -3.28 -9.49 0.27
C ASN A 199 -2.30 -9.92 1.36
N LYS A 200 -1.99 -11.23 1.43
CA LYS A 200 -0.97 -11.77 2.35
C LYS A 200 0.41 -11.16 2.11
N ALA A 201 0.80 -11.02 0.85
CA ALA A 201 2.06 -10.38 0.49
C ALA A 201 2.05 -8.88 0.85
N PHE A 202 0.96 -8.16 0.60
CA PHE A 202 0.85 -6.76 1.00
C PHE A 202 0.93 -6.56 2.51
N GLU A 203 0.31 -7.43 3.30
CA GLU A 203 0.46 -7.45 4.77
C GLU A 203 1.93 -7.65 5.19
N GLU A 204 2.65 -8.59 4.56
CA GLU A 204 4.08 -8.84 4.84
C GLU A 204 4.95 -7.60 4.58
N PHE A 205 4.63 -6.80 3.56
CA PHE A 205 5.40 -5.62 3.15
C PHE A 205 4.80 -4.29 3.63
N GLU A 206 3.85 -4.32 4.56
CA GLU A 206 3.16 -3.14 5.12
C GLU A 206 2.54 -2.22 4.04
N ILE A 207 1.94 -2.83 3.00
CA ILE A 207 1.19 -2.14 1.96
C ILE A 207 -0.29 -2.30 2.26
N ARG A 208 -1.07 -1.22 2.20
CA ARG A 208 -2.53 -1.29 2.38
C ARG A 208 -3.21 -1.58 1.04
N LEU A 209 -4.14 -2.53 1.05
CA LEU A 209 -5.05 -2.75 -0.06
C LEU A 209 -6.15 -1.66 -0.02
N ALA A 210 -6.07 -0.67 -0.90
CA ALA A 210 -7.00 0.48 -0.88
C ALA A 210 -8.43 0.05 -1.25
N TYR A 211 -8.54 -0.71 -2.34
CA TYR A 211 -9.79 -1.31 -2.79
C TYR A 211 -9.51 -2.41 -3.81
N MET A 212 -10.48 -3.29 -3.96
CA MET A 212 -10.48 -4.41 -4.90
C MET A 212 -11.67 -4.28 -5.85
N ILE A 213 -11.45 -4.53 -7.14
CA ILE A 213 -12.50 -4.51 -8.16
C ILE A 213 -12.50 -5.86 -8.86
N ALA A 214 -13.59 -6.59 -8.62
CA ALA A 214 -13.89 -7.82 -9.33
C ALA A 214 -14.58 -7.48 -10.67
N ILE A 215 -14.05 -7.99 -11.78
CA ILE A 215 -14.63 -7.81 -13.12
C ILE A 215 -14.96 -9.18 -13.70
N PRO A 216 -16.24 -9.52 -13.87
CA PRO A 216 -16.63 -10.76 -14.56
C PRO A 216 -16.12 -10.78 -15.99
N ASN A 217 -15.63 -11.92 -16.48
CA ASN A 217 -15.17 -12.07 -17.87
C ASN A 217 -16.25 -11.76 -18.91
N SER A 218 -17.53 -11.95 -18.57
CA SER A 218 -18.70 -11.61 -19.40
C SER A 218 -19.08 -10.13 -19.38
N SER A 219 -18.33 -9.28 -18.64
CA SER A 219 -18.63 -7.85 -18.52
C SER A 219 -18.59 -7.14 -19.87
N LYS A 220 -19.61 -6.32 -20.14
CA LYS A 220 -19.64 -5.39 -21.28
C LYS A 220 -18.73 -4.19 -21.02
N ASP A 221 -18.25 -3.56 -22.09
CA ASP A 221 -17.38 -2.37 -22.01
C ASP A 221 -17.99 -1.24 -21.18
N SER A 222 -19.31 -1.07 -21.21
CA SER A 222 -20.01 -0.07 -20.40
C SER A 222 -19.89 -0.31 -18.90
N HIS A 223 -19.89 -1.57 -18.47
CA HIS A 223 -19.70 -1.95 -17.07
C HIS A 223 -18.25 -1.70 -16.64
N ILE A 224 -17.28 -2.12 -17.46
CA ILE A 224 -15.85 -1.89 -17.18
C ILE A 224 -15.55 -0.39 -17.09
N MET A 225 -16.06 0.40 -18.04
CA MET A 225 -15.93 1.86 -18.05
C MET A 225 -16.56 2.50 -16.80
N LYS A 226 -17.70 1.99 -16.32
CA LYS A 226 -18.32 2.47 -15.08
C LYS A 226 -17.41 2.22 -13.87
N GLU A 227 -16.80 1.05 -13.76
CA GLU A 227 -15.85 0.75 -12.67
C GLU A 227 -14.59 1.62 -12.78
N LEU A 228 -14.03 1.80 -13.98
CA LEU A 228 -12.89 2.70 -14.21
C LEU A 228 -13.20 4.16 -13.87
N ASN A 229 -14.39 4.66 -14.20
CA ASN A 229 -14.81 6.01 -13.84
C ASN A 229 -14.96 6.23 -12.33
N LYS A 230 -15.14 5.17 -11.53
CA LYS A 230 -15.07 5.30 -10.07
C LYS A 230 -13.65 5.53 -9.60
N LEU A 231 -12.64 5.03 -10.33
CA LEU A 231 -11.22 5.14 -9.98
C LEU A 231 -10.67 6.54 -10.18
N THR A 232 -11.20 7.29 -11.15
CA THR A 232 -10.78 8.68 -11.41
C THR A 232 -11.01 9.58 -10.18
N THR A 233 -12.06 9.30 -9.40
CA THR A 233 -12.40 10.06 -8.18
C THR A 233 -11.72 9.53 -6.92
N LYS A 234 -10.98 8.42 -6.96
CA LYS A 234 -10.30 7.87 -5.77
C LYS A 234 -8.95 8.57 -5.54
N GLN A 235 -8.32 8.30 -4.39
CA GLN A 235 -6.98 8.82 -4.10
C GLN A 235 -5.88 7.95 -4.71
N THR A 236 -6.01 6.63 -4.61
CA THR A 236 -5.00 5.68 -5.09
C THR A 236 -4.82 5.77 -6.61
N ARG A 237 -3.56 5.76 -7.05
CA ARG A 237 -3.15 5.84 -8.47
C ARG A 237 -2.31 4.65 -8.92
N VAL A 238 -2.13 3.66 -8.05
CA VAL A 238 -1.39 2.42 -8.33
C VAL A 238 -2.36 1.26 -8.48
N PHE A 239 -2.29 0.57 -9.61
CA PHE A 239 -3.19 -0.51 -9.97
C PHE A 239 -2.43 -1.80 -10.30
N VAL A 240 -2.76 -2.90 -9.64
CA VAL A 240 -2.30 -4.25 -10.00
C VAL A 240 -3.44 -4.96 -10.72
N VAL A 241 -3.16 -5.52 -11.90
CA VAL A 241 -4.15 -6.13 -12.78
C VAL A 241 -3.88 -7.63 -12.91
N HIS A 242 -4.85 -8.45 -12.52
CA HIS A 242 -4.82 -9.90 -12.63
C HIS A 242 -6.08 -10.46 -13.31
N MET A 243 -5.99 -10.69 -14.62
CA MET A 243 -7.12 -11.20 -15.41
C MET A 243 -6.62 -11.87 -16.69
N LYS A 244 -7.49 -12.64 -17.35
CA LYS A 244 -7.16 -13.19 -18.67
C LYS A 244 -6.81 -12.11 -19.70
N PRO A 245 -5.95 -12.43 -20.68
CA PRO A 245 -5.53 -11.51 -21.74
C PRO A 245 -6.69 -10.77 -22.41
N SER A 246 -7.76 -11.50 -22.79
CA SER A 246 -8.93 -10.94 -23.46
C SER A 246 -9.63 -9.83 -22.68
N LEU A 247 -9.71 -9.97 -21.35
CA LEU A 247 -10.30 -8.97 -20.47
C LEU A 247 -9.31 -7.82 -20.19
N GLY A 248 -8.04 -8.16 -19.96
CA GLY A 248 -6.96 -7.20 -19.72
C GLY A 248 -6.77 -6.21 -20.86
N TYR A 249 -6.75 -6.69 -22.11
CA TYR A 249 -6.61 -5.83 -23.29
C TYR A 249 -7.79 -4.87 -23.46
N ARG A 250 -9.01 -5.33 -23.15
CA ARG A 250 -10.20 -4.47 -23.14
C ARG A 250 -10.12 -3.44 -22.01
N LEU A 251 -9.67 -3.85 -20.82
CA LEU A 251 -9.50 -2.96 -19.67
C LEU A 251 -8.54 -1.80 -19.99
N PHE A 252 -7.34 -2.07 -20.51
CA PHE A 252 -6.34 -1.03 -20.79
C PHE A 252 -6.79 -0.06 -21.89
N ASN A 253 -7.44 -0.57 -22.94
CA ASN A 253 -8.07 0.27 -23.96
C ASN A 253 -9.12 1.22 -23.37
N LEU A 254 -9.94 0.75 -22.43
CA LEU A 254 -10.93 1.57 -21.74
C LEU A 254 -10.28 2.50 -20.70
N ALA A 255 -9.23 2.07 -20.01
CA ALA A 255 -8.49 2.87 -19.04
C ALA A 255 -7.80 4.08 -19.71
N LYS A 256 -7.23 3.88 -20.91
CA LYS A 256 -6.68 4.98 -21.73
C LYS A 256 -7.78 5.98 -22.12
N ARG A 257 -8.95 5.50 -22.53
CA ARG A 257 -10.12 6.36 -22.84
C ARG A 257 -10.67 7.10 -21.61
N ALA A 258 -10.56 6.50 -20.43
CA ALA A 258 -10.98 7.10 -19.16
C ALA A 258 -9.93 8.07 -18.57
N GLY A 259 -8.77 8.24 -19.22
CA GLY A 259 -7.70 9.13 -18.74
C GLY A 259 -6.83 8.53 -17.61
N LEU A 260 -7.00 7.25 -17.28
CA LEU A 260 -6.23 6.58 -16.21
C LEU A 260 -4.85 6.08 -16.67
N MET A 261 -4.51 6.23 -17.95
CA MET A 261 -3.18 5.97 -18.54
C MET A 261 -2.42 7.28 -18.77
N SER A 262 -2.54 8.23 -17.85
CA SER A 262 -1.88 9.54 -17.90
C SER A 262 -0.80 9.68 -16.83
N GLU A 263 -0.06 10.78 -16.85
CA GLU A 263 0.98 11.06 -15.87
C GLU A 263 0.43 11.02 -14.42
N GLY A 264 1.19 10.40 -13.52
CA GLY A 264 0.80 10.22 -12.10
C GLY A 264 0.12 8.88 -11.79
N TYR A 265 -0.19 8.07 -12.80
CA TYR A 265 -0.71 6.71 -12.65
C TYR A 265 0.41 5.65 -12.75
N ALA A 266 0.25 4.53 -12.05
CA ALA A 266 1.12 3.37 -12.16
C ALA A 266 0.28 2.10 -12.33
N TRP A 267 0.66 1.25 -13.29
CA TRP A 267 -0.03 0.01 -13.60
C TRP A 267 0.94 -1.15 -13.60
N LEU A 268 0.58 -2.24 -12.91
CA LEU A 268 1.34 -3.47 -12.84
C LEU A 268 0.49 -4.64 -13.36
N ILE A 269 1.07 -5.49 -14.21
CA ILE A 269 0.41 -6.69 -14.73
C ILE A 269 1.10 -7.97 -14.23
N THR A 270 0.29 -8.98 -13.94
CA THR A 270 0.72 -10.33 -13.54
C THR A 270 1.05 -11.23 -14.73
N ASN A 271 1.53 -12.45 -14.45
CA ASN A 271 1.83 -13.50 -15.45
C ASN A 271 0.65 -13.78 -16.39
N SER A 272 -0.58 -13.66 -15.88
CA SER A 272 -1.82 -13.87 -16.63
C SER A 272 -1.98 -12.96 -17.86
N ILE A 273 -1.31 -11.80 -17.88
CA ILE A 273 -1.24 -10.92 -19.06
C ILE A 273 0.18 -10.88 -19.62
N SER A 274 1.20 -10.77 -18.75
CA SER A 274 2.59 -10.52 -19.15
C SER A 274 3.24 -11.65 -19.96
N ILE A 275 2.74 -12.89 -19.88
CA ILE A 275 3.18 -14.02 -20.70
C ILE A 275 2.69 -13.90 -22.16
N PHE A 276 1.61 -13.16 -22.41
CA PHE A 276 0.95 -13.08 -23.72
C PHE A 276 1.26 -11.79 -24.49
N MET A 277 2.19 -10.98 -23.99
CA MET A 277 2.50 -9.66 -24.54
C MET A 277 3.22 -9.68 -25.89
N ASP A 278 3.87 -10.79 -26.26
CA ASP A 278 4.49 -10.92 -27.58
C ASP A 278 3.43 -10.88 -28.70
N GLY A 279 2.22 -11.41 -28.41
CA GLY A 279 1.14 -11.59 -29.39
C GLY A 279 0.04 -10.56 -29.42
N ILE A 280 0.26 -9.42 -28.79
CA ILE A 280 -0.70 -8.31 -28.84
C ILE A 280 -0.48 -7.45 -30.08
N ASP A 281 -1.58 -6.95 -30.64
CA ASP A 281 -1.54 -5.97 -31.71
C ASP A 281 -0.96 -4.63 -31.22
N SER A 282 -0.47 -3.82 -32.16
CA SER A 282 0.15 -2.53 -31.83
C SER A 282 -0.80 -1.59 -31.09
N ARG A 283 -2.08 -1.52 -31.49
CA ARG A 283 -3.06 -0.62 -30.85
C ARG A 283 -3.32 -1.01 -29.39
N THR A 284 -3.45 -2.30 -29.10
CA THR A 284 -3.58 -2.78 -27.72
C THR A 284 -2.30 -2.50 -26.92
N ARG A 285 -1.11 -2.69 -27.52
CA ARG A 285 0.17 -2.37 -26.87
C ARG A 285 0.30 -0.89 -26.54
N ASP A 286 -0.07 -0.02 -27.47
CA ASP A 286 -0.10 1.45 -27.28
C ASP A 286 -1.07 1.85 -26.15
N SER A 287 -2.09 1.04 -25.86
CA SER A 287 -2.98 1.28 -24.73
C SER A 287 -2.35 0.97 -23.37
N MET A 288 -1.25 0.22 -23.37
CA MET A 288 -0.50 -0.28 -22.20
C MET A 288 0.85 0.42 -22.03
N GLU A 289 1.07 1.54 -22.71
CA GLU A 289 2.32 2.30 -22.60
C GLU A 289 2.60 2.74 -21.15
N GLY A 290 3.82 2.46 -20.68
CA GLY A 290 4.25 2.74 -19.31
C GLY A 290 3.81 1.71 -18.26
N VAL A 291 3.10 0.64 -18.65
CA VAL A 291 2.76 -0.47 -17.74
C VAL A 291 4.03 -1.24 -17.35
N LEU A 292 4.10 -1.66 -16.08
CA LEU A 292 5.12 -2.59 -15.58
C LEU A 292 4.59 -4.01 -15.59
N GLY A 293 5.33 -4.94 -16.15
CA GLY A 293 5.00 -6.37 -16.13
C GLY A 293 5.98 -7.16 -15.28
N ILE A 294 5.45 -8.17 -14.59
CA ILE A 294 6.25 -9.15 -13.86
C ILE A 294 5.93 -10.54 -14.41
N ARG A 295 6.97 -11.29 -14.81
CA ARG A 295 6.85 -12.67 -15.32
C ARG A 295 8.05 -13.53 -14.93
N PRO A 296 7.94 -14.87 -14.90
CA PRO A 296 9.11 -15.73 -14.71
C PRO A 296 10.20 -15.44 -15.75
N TYR A 297 11.45 -15.36 -15.32
CA TYR A 297 12.57 -15.12 -16.24
C TYR A 297 12.96 -16.40 -16.98
N MET A 298 13.07 -16.30 -18.30
CA MET A 298 13.56 -17.37 -19.16
C MET A 298 14.98 -17.05 -19.65
N PRO A 299 16.01 -17.79 -19.19
CA PRO A 299 17.38 -17.55 -19.61
C PRO A 299 17.54 -17.82 -21.12
N PRO A 300 18.18 -16.91 -21.89
CA PRO A 300 18.45 -17.16 -23.29
C PRO A 300 19.40 -18.36 -23.43
N SER A 301 19.05 -19.31 -24.30
CA SER A 301 19.87 -20.48 -24.61
C SER A 301 19.89 -20.76 -26.11
N LYS A 302 20.93 -21.46 -26.58
CA LYS A 302 21.03 -21.88 -27.99
C LYS A 302 19.90 -22.84 -28.35
N ASP A 303 19.52 -23.71 -27.42
CA ASP A 303 18.46 -24.71 -27.61
C ASP A 303 17.09 -24.04 -27.71
N LEU A 304 16.81 -23.04 -26.88
CA LEU A 304 15.59 -22.22 -26.96
C LEU A 304 15.50 -21.49 -28.29
N LYS A 305 16.59 -20.88 -28.76
CA LYS A 305 16.61 -20.19 -30.06
C LYS A 305 16.39 -21.16 -31.21
N SER A 306 17.06 -22.32 -31.20
CA SER A 306 16.87 -23.38 -32.19
C SER A 306 15.43 -23.91 -32.20
N PHE A 307 14.84 -24.09 -31.02
CA PHE A 307 13.45 -24.49 -30.88
C PHE A 307 12.49 -23.43 -31.44
N GLN A 308 12.67 -22.16 -31.11
CA GLN A 308 11.87 -21.04 -31.66
C GLN A 308 11.92 -20.97 -33.18
N GLU A 309 13.10 -21.18 -33.78
CA GLU A 309 13.25 -21.23 -35.24
C GLU A 309 12.49 -22.41 -35.85
N ARG A 310 12.55 -23.60 -35.24
CA ARG A 310 11.80 -24.78 -35.70
C ARG A 310 10.29 -24.63 -35.50
N TRP A 311 9.87 -24.09 -34.36
CA TRP A 311 8.48 -23.75 -34.07
C TRP A 311 7.91 -22.86 -35.17
N THR A 312 8.62 -21.77 -35.49
CA THR A 312 8.20 -20.81 -36.52
C THR A 312 8.04 -21.50 -37.88
N ARG A 313 8.97 -22.39 -38.26
CA ARG A 313 8.85 -23.18 -39.51
C ARG A 313 7.65 -24.12 -39.48
N ASN A 314 7.42 -24.86 -38.40
CA ASN A 314 6.30 -25.78 -38.28
C ASN A 314 4.95 -25.06 -38.35
N VAL A 315 4.82 -23.90 -37.71
CA VAL A 315 3.60 -23.09 -37.77
C VAL A 315 3.32 -22.59 -39.19
N ILE A 316 4.36 -22.13 -39.92
CA ILE A 316 4.21 -21.70 -41.31
C ILE A 316 3.80 -22.86 -42.23
N LEU A 317 4.40 -24.05 -42.03
CA LEU A 317 4.14 -25.23 -42.87
C LEU A 317 2.75 -25.83 -42.63
N ASN A 318 2.28 -25.86 -41.39
CA ASN A 318 1.01 -26.51 -41.03
C ASN A 318 -0.24 -25.62 -41.23
N ASN A 319 -0.06 -24.35 -41.63
CA ASN A 319 -1.02 -23.40 -42.19
C ASN A 319 -2.53 -23.70 -41.93
N THR A 320 -2.93 -23.77 -40.67
CA THR A 320 -4.35 -23.76 -40.28
C THR A 320 -4.81 -22.31 -40.14
N ALA A 321 -5.62 -21.86 -41.09
CA ALA A 321 -6.23 -20.55 -41.11
C ALA A 321 -7.11 -20.32 -39.86
N GLY A 322 -6.58 -19.61 -38.87
CA GLY A 322 -7.36 -19.13 -37.73
C GLY A 322 -6.57 -19.09 -36.42
N SER A 323 -6.19 -17.88 -36.00
CA SER A 323 -5.44 -17.52 -34.79
C SER A 323 -3.93 -17.80 -34.84
N THR A 324 -3.16 -16.75 -34.57
CA THR A 324 -1.69 -16.78 -34.46
C THR A 324 -1.29 -17.69 -33.30
N ARG A 325 -0.60 -18.80 -33.61
CA ARG A 325 0.01 -19.72 -32.63
C ARG A 325 1.32 -19.14 -32.12
N GLU A 326 1.22 -18.09 -31.31
CA GLU A 326 2.42 -17.49 -30.74
C GLU A 326 2.94 -18.31 -29.57
N LEU A 327 4.22 -18.70 -29.67
CA LEU A 327 4.90 -19.46 -28.63
C LEU A 327 5.08 -18.57 -27.41
N ASN A 328 4.58 -19.06 -26.27
CA ASN A 328 4.73 -18.38 -24.98
C ASN A 328 5.27 -19.35 -23.92
N MET A 329 5.39 -18.86 -22.69
CA MET A 329 5.99 -19.61 -21.57
C MET A 329 5.27 -20.93 -21.26
N TYR A 330 3.94 -21.00 -21.42
CA TYR A 330 3.18 -22.22 -21.18
C TYR A 330 3.54 -23.33 -22.17
N GLY A 331 3.85 -22.98 -23.43
CA GLY A 331 4.29 -23.96 -24.43
C GLY A 331 5.67 -24.53 -24.09
N LEU A 332 6.56 -23.69 -23.57
CA LEU A 332 7.89 -24.12 -23.12
C LEU A 332 7.81 -24.98 -21.86
N TRP A 333 6.92 -24.67 -20.92
CA TRP A 333 6.66 -25.53 -19.76
C TRP A 333 6.02 -26.86 -20.16
N ALA A 334 5.14 -26.90 -21.15
CA ALA A 334 4.60 -28.15 -21.70
C ALA A 334 5.71 -29.02 -22.31
N TYR A 335 6.65 -28.41 -23.05
CA TYR A 335 7.81 -29.10 -23.60
C TYR A 335 8.71 -29.69 -22.50
N ASP A 336 9.03 -28.88 -21.49
CA ASP A 336 9.88 -29.30 -20.38
C ASP A 336 9.17 -30.34 -19.50
N ALA A 337 7.85 -30.27 -19.34
CA ALA A 337 7.06 -31.27 -18.62
C ALA A 337 7.17 -32.65 -19.28
N ILE A 338 7.03 -32.73 -20.61
CA ILE A 338 7.22 -33.99 -21.36
C ILE A 338 8.65 -34.50 -21.21
N THR A 339 9.64 -33.61 -21.32
CA THR A 339 11.05 -33.96 -21.14
C THR A 339 11.30 -34.53 -19.74
N ALA A 340 10.73 -33.92 -18.70
CA ALA A 340 10.81 -34.40 -17.33
C ALA A 340 10.16 -35.78 -17.17
N LEU A 341 8.99 -35.99 -17.80
CA LEU A 341 8.28 -37.27 -17.80
C LEU A 341 9.11 -38.37 -18.44
N ALA A 342 9.71 -38.10 -19.60
CA ALA A 342 10.54 -39.07 -20.31
C ALA A 342 11.81 -39.43 -19.52
N ILE A 343 12.46 -38.45 -18.88
CA ILE A 343 13.61 -38.69 -17.98
C ILE A 343 13.18 -39.51 -16.76
N ALA A 344 12.04 -39.19 -16.16
CA ALA A 344 11.52 -39.90 -14.99
C ALA A 344 11.21 -41.37 -15.33
N LEU A 345 10.62 -41.62 -16.50
CA LEU A 345 10.34 -42.97 -16.97
C LEU A 345 11.60 -43.80 -17.15
N GLU A 346 12.63 -43.27 -17.82
CA GLU A 346 13.87 -44.03 -18.03
C GLU A 346 14.59 -44.35 -16.71
N LYS A 347 14.41 -43.52 -15.66
CA LYS A 347 14.97 -43.78 -14.33
C LYS A 347 14.26 -44.94 -13.58
N ILE A 348 13.00 -45.23 -13.89
CA ILE A 348 12.18 -46.21 -13.15
C ILE A 348 12.03 -47.58 -13.85
N VAL A 349 12.66 -47.75 -15.03
CA VAL A 349 12.52 -48.94 -15.90
C VAL A 349 12.92 -50.30 -15.30
N PRO A 350 13.68 -50.43 -14.19
CA PRO A 350 13.85 -51.76 -13.59
C PRO A 350 12.56 -52.38 -13.03
N VAL A 351 11.42 -51.68 -13.02
CA VAL A 351 10.18 -52.12 -12.40
C VAL A 351 9.15 -52.61 -13.43
N ASN A 352 8.58 -53.79 -13.23
CA ASN A 352 7.48 -54.34 -14.05
C ASN A 352 6.31 -53.34 -14.13
N LEU A 353 5.93 -52.91 -15.35
CA LEU A 353 4.81 -51.97 -15.58
C LEU A 353 3.42 -52.54 -15.25
N THR A 354 3.34 -53.85 -15.02
CA THR A 354 2.06 -54.53 -14.81
C THR A 354 1.74 -54.66 -13.32
N SER A 355 1.12 -53.63 -12.73
CA SER A 355 0.18 -53.88 -11.63
C SER A 355 -0.74 -52.68 -11.41
N PHE A 356 -1.91 -52.70 -12.03
CA PHE A 356 -3.07 -52.13 -11.35
C PHE A 356 -3.54 -53.16 -10.31
N ASP A 357 -3.89 -52.72 -9.09
CA ASP A 357 -4.25 -53.66 -8.01
C ASP A 357 -5.48 -54.50 -8.40
N THR A 358 -5.36 -55.83 -8.40
CA THR A 358 -6.45 -56.75 -8.79
C THR A 358 -7.49 -56.95 -7.68
N ASN A 359 -7.32 -56.32 -6.51
CA ASN A 359 -8.06 -56.63 -5.29
C ASN A 359 -9.20 -55.64 -4.95
N THR A 360 -9.56 -54.68 -5.82
CA THR A 360 -10.79 -53.90 -5.61
C THR A 360 -12.02 -54.80 -5.78
N THR A 361 -12.65 -55.12 -4.65
CA THR A 361 -13.84 -55.95 -4.51
C THR A 361 -15.00 -55.44 -5.37
N ARG A 362 -15.40 -56.29 -6.32
CA ARG A 362 -16.58 -56.11 -7.20
C ARG A 362 -17.86 -56.20 -6.39
N ASN A 363 -18.41 -55.08 -5.93
CA ASN A 363 -19.77 -55.02 -5.39
C ASN A 363 -20.53 -53.83 -6.00
N GLY A 364 -21.28 -54.09 -7.08
CA GLY A 364 -22.21 -53.11 -7.65
C GLY A 364 -22.48 -53.35 -9.14
N THR A 365 -23.76 -53.36 -9.52
CA THR A 365 -24.29 -53.82 -10.81
C THR A 365 -24.16 -52.81 -11.97
N TYR A 366 -23.37 -51.74 -11.79
CA TYR A 366 -22.99 -50.78 -12.83
C TYR A 366 -21.65 -50.15 -12.44
N ASP A 367 -20.50 -50.74 -12.80
CA ASP A 367 -19.24 -49.98 -12.86
C ASP A 367 -18.07 -50.83 -13.37
N LYS A 368 -17.35 -50.33 -14.38
CA LYS A 368 -15.93 -50.66 -14.51
C LYS A 368 -15.23 -49.84 -13.42
N SER A 369 -15.09 -50.39 -12.21
CA SER A 369 -14.46 -49.65 -11.12
C SER A 369 -13.04 -49.22 -11.49
N LEU A 370 -12.77 -47.90 -11.41
CA LEU A 370 -11.46 -47.30 -11.62
C LEU A 370 -10.42 -47.98 -10.72
N ARG A 371 -9.29 -48.42 -11.30
CA ARG A 371 -8.25 -49.17 -10.61
C ARG A 371 -7.21 -48.23 -10.00
N ILE A 372 -6.67 -48.61 -8.85
CA ILE A 372 -5.55 -47.89 -8.21
C ILE A 372 -4.24 -48.26 -8.92
N SER A 373 -3.49 -47.24 -9.35
CA SER A 373 -2.20 -47.40 -10.03
C SER A 373 -1.08 -47.67 -9.02
N THR A 374 -0.36 -48.79 -9.18
CA THR A 374 0.87 -49.03 -8.39
C THR A 374 2.12 -48.43 -9.04
N PHE A 375 2.04 -48.07 -10.33
CA PHE A 375 3.11 -47.44 -11.09
C PHE A 375 3.18 -45.93 -10.81
N GLY A 376 2.03 -45.28 -10.63
CA GLY A 376 1.96 -43.83 -10.45
C GLY A 376 2.77 -43.27 -9.27
N PRO A 377 2.81 -43.90 -8.08
CA PRO A 377 3.70 -43.46 -6.99
C PRO A 377 5.19 -43.49 -7.36
N GLN A 378 5.61 -44.45 -8.19
CA GLN A 378 7.00 -44.56 -8.65
C GLN A 378 7.32 -43.50 -9.69
N LEU A 379 6.39 -43.26 -10.63
CA LEU A 379 6.49 -42.17 -11.59
C LEU A 379 6.57 -40.80 -10.89
N LEU A 380 5.73 -40.58 -9.88
CA LEU A 380 5.76 -39.37 -9.05
C LEU A 380 7.13 -39.18 -8.36
N LYS A 381 7.67 -40.25 -7.76
CA LYS A 381 9.02 -40.23 -7.16
C LYS A 381 10.11 -39.95 -8.19
N GLY A 382 10.00 -40.56 -9.38
CA GLY A 382 10.87 -40.33 -10.52
C GLY A 382 10.89 -38.85 -10.91
N LEU A 383 9.71 -38.28 -11.16
CA LEU A 383 9.49 -36.87 -11.51
C LEU A 383 10.04 -35.92 -10.45
N SER A 384 9.77 -36.19 -9.17
CA SER A 384 10.24 -35.35 -8.06
C SER A 384 11.77 -35.32 -7.93
N SER A 385 12.45 -36.36 -8.44
CA SER A 385 13.93 -36.46 -8.46
C SER A 385 14.57 -35.97 -9.78
N THR A 386 13.77 -35.49 -10.74
CA THR A 386 14.30 -34.99 -12.01
C THR A 386 14.87 -33.58 -11.86
N LYS A 387 16.09 -33.41 -12.38
CA LYS A 387 16.76 -32.13 -12.50
C LYS A 387 17.51 -32.11 -13.83
N PHE A 388 17.20 -31.11 -14.65
CA PHE A 388 17.84 -30.91 -15.95
C PHE A 388 17.68 -29.46 -16.38
N ARG A 389 18.44 -29.06 -17.40
CA ARG A 389 18.26 -27.75 -18.04
C ARG A 389 17.37 -27.91 -19.27
N GLY A 390 16.15 -27.41 -19.17
CA GLY A 390 15.15 -27.40 -20.23
C GLY A 390 15.18 -26.13 -21.08
N LEU A 391 14.15 -25.94 -21.89
CA LEU A 391 13.97 -24.73 -22.71
C LEU A 391 13.59 -23.51 -21.86
N SER A 392 12.86 -23.72 -20.76
CA SER A 392 12.45 -22.65 -19.83
C SER A 392 13.51 -22.28 -18.79
N GLY A 393 14.63 -23.02 -18.72
CA GLY A 393 15.71 -22.80 -17.75
C GLY A 393 16.05 -24.07 -16.95
N GLU A 394 16.47 -23.89 -15.70
CA GLU A 394 16.69 -25.02 -14.79
C GLU A 394 15.34 -25.58 -14.33
N PHE A 395 15.11 -26.87 -14.60
CA PHE A 395 13.92 -27.59 -14.16
C PHE A 395 14.21 -28.29 -12.84
N GLU A 396 13.51 -27.88 -11.78
CA GLU A 396 13.57 -28.48 -10.46
C GLU A 396 12.21 -28.34 -9.78
N LEU A 397 11.66 -29.46 -9.29
CA LEU A 397 10.41 -29.48 -8.56
C LEU A 397 10.69 -29.48 -7.06
N VAL A 398 10.17 -28.47 -6.34
CA VAL A 398 10.20 -28.38 -4.87
C VAL A 398 8.75 -28.43 -4.39
N ASP A 399 8.43 -29.38 -3.51
CA ASP A 399 7.05 -29.63 -3.04
C ASP A 399 6.03 -29.80 -4.19
N GLY A 400 6.45 -30.46 -5.27
CA GLY A 400 5.62 -30.69 -6.45
C GLY A 400 5.39 -29.45 -7.33
N LYS A 401 6.18 -28.38 -7.17
CA LYS A 401 6.06 -27.12 -7.93
C LYS A 401 7.37 -26.72 -8.57
N LEU A 402 7.33 -26.13 -9.76
CA LEU A 402 8.54 -25.64 -10.44
C LEU A 402 9.15 -24.47 -9.64
N ARG A 403 10.41 -24.59 -9.26
CA ARG A 403 11.16 -23.51 -8.61
C ARG A 403 11.66 -22.51 -9.67
N PRO A 404 11.11 -21.28 -9.75
CA PRO A 404 11.62 -20.28 -10.68
C PRO A 404 13.02 -19.81 -10.26
N THR A 405 13.88 -19.54 -11.24
CA THR A 405 15.21 -18.97 -11.01
C THR A 405 15.12 -17.49 -10.60
N ALA A 406 14.28 -16.73 -11.31
CA ALA A 406 14.02 -15.32 -11.07
C ALA A 406 12.70 -14.91 -11.72
N PHE A 407 12.20 -13.74 -11.37
CA PHE A 407 11.17 -13.02 -12.10
C PHE A 407 11.80 -11.83 -12.83
N GLU A 408 11.44 -11.65 -14.09
CA GLU A 408 11.75 -10.48 -14.88
C GLU A 408 10.74 -9.36 -14.57
N ILE A 409 11.26 -8.16 -14.32
CA ILE A 409 10.48 -6.93 -14.25
C ILE A 409 10.76 -6.17 -15.56
N PHE A 410 9.73 -5.93 -16.35
CA PHE A 410 9.84 -5.20 -17.61
C PHE A 410 8.85 -4.05 -17.67
N ASN A 411 9.13 -3.10 -18.57
CA ASN A 411 8.30 -1.93 -18.84
C ASN A 411 7.86 -1.96 -20.30
N VAL A 412 6.57 -1.75 -20.54
CA VAL A 412 6.00 -1.64 -21.88
C VAL A 412 6.36 -0.27 -22.44
N PHE A 413 7.09 -0.24 -23.55
CA PHE A 413 7.59 0.99 -24.14
C PHE A 413 7.53 0.96 -25.68
N GLY A 414 6.75 1.87 -26.26
CA GLY A 414 6.48 1.91 -27.69
C GLY A 414 5.99 0.55 -28.22
N THR A 415 6.65 0.05 -29.27
CA THR A 415 6.27 -1.21 -29.93
C THR A 415 6.79 -2.47 -29.23
N GLY A 416 7.46 -2.37 -28.09
CA GLY A 416 8.10 -3.52 -27.45
C GLY A 416 8.13 -3.44 -25.93
N GLU A 417 9.01 -4.27 -25.36
CA GLU A 417 9.22 -4.37 -23.93
C GLU A 417 10.68 -4.07 -23.60
N ARG A 418 10.90 -3.45 -22.45
CA ARG A 418 12.23 -3.21 -21.92
C ARG A 418 12.35 -3.82 -20.55
N THR A 419 13.23 -4.81 -20.40
CA THR A 419 13.61 -5.35 -19.10
C THR A 419 14.26 -4.26 -18.24
N VAL A 420 13.64 -3.94 -17.10
CA VAL A 420 14.13 -2.93 -16.15
C VAL A 420 14.93 -3.55 -15.00
N GLY A 421 14.69 -4.82 -14.68
CA GLY A 421 15.51 -5.59 -13.75
C GLY A 421 14.88 -6.93 -13.43
N PHE A 422 15.33 -7.55 -12.35
CA PHE A 422 14.89 -8.88 -11.93
C PHE A 422 14.55 -8.90 -10.45
N TRP A 423 13.77 -9.90 -10.04
CA TRP A 423 13.50 -10.22 -8.66
C TRP A 423 13.83 -11.68 -8.38
N THR A 424 14.44 -11.96 -7.24
CA THR A 424 14.72 -13.32 -6.76
C THR A 424 14.24 -13.47 -5.32
N ALA A 425 13.80 -14.67 -4.94
CA ALA A 425 13.33 -14.92 -3.58
C ALA A 425 14.40 -14.67 -2.51
N GLU A 426 15.67 -14.87 -2.85
CA GLU A 426 16.81 -14.76 -1.93
C GLU A 426 17.34 -13.33 -1.80
N ARG A 427 17.41 -12.57 -2.91
CA ARG A 427 18.02 -11.22 -2.93
C ARG A 427 17.03 -10.07 -3.06
N GLY A 428 15.76 -10.33 -3.34
CA GLY A 428 14.78 -9.29 -3.66
C GLY A 428 15.04 -8.71 -5.06
N ILE A 429 14.98 -7.39 -5.20
CA ILE A 429 15.15 -6.67 -6.47
C ILE A 429 16.64 -6.56 -6.82
N VAL A 430 17.00 -6.96 -8.03
CA VAL A 430 18.37 -6.87 -8.57
C VAL A 430 18.37 -6.33 -9.99
N ARG A 431 19.42 -5.59 -10.37
CA ARG A 431 19.56 -5.06 -11.74
C ARG A 431 19.82 -6.15 -12.78
N ASP A 432 20.83 -6.98 -12.52
CA ASP A 432 21.31 -8.03 -13.42
C ASP A 432 21.58 -9.29 -12.59
N LEU A 433 21.14 -10.45 -13.08
CA LEU A 433 21.26 -11.72 -12.37
C LEU A 433 22.72 -12.15 -12.15
N SER A 434 23.63 -11.72 -13.03
CA SER A 434 25.08 -11.98 -12.98
C SER A 434 25.85 -11.10 -11.99
N SER A 435 25.21 -10.08 -11.40
CA SER A 435 25.87 -9.21 -10.44
C SER A 435 26.12 -9.97 -9.13
N ALA A 436 27.40 -10.21 -8.83
CA ALA A 436 27.88 -10.77 -7.57
C ALA A 436 27.82 -9.69 -6.48
N GLY A 437 26.61 -9.32 -6.06
CA GLY A 437 26.37 -8.30 -5.04
C GLY A 437 25.46 -8.83 -3.94
N GLY A 438 25.91 -8.67 -2.68
CA GLY A 438 25.16 -8.73 -1.42
C GLY A 438 24.30 -9.96 -1.14
N THR A 439 24.57 -10.67 -0.04
CA THR A 439 23.65 -11.66 0.55
C THR A 439 22.39 -11.05 1.18
N ASN A 440 22.27 -9.72 1.17
CA ASN A 440 21.21 -9.01 1.87
C ASN A 440 20.03 -8.77 0.93
N TYR A 441 18.83 -9.10 1.42
CA TYR A 441 17.57 -8.87 0.72
C TYR A 441 17.35 -7.38 0.46
N SER A 442 17.28 -6.98 -0.81
CA SER A 442 17.10 -5.59 -1.25
C SER A 442 15.69 -5.37 -1.78
N THR A 443 15.02 -4.35 -1.25
CA THR A 443 13.78 -3.81 -1.82
C THR A 443 14.04 -2.53 -2.64
N SER A 444 15.30 -2.15 -2.82
CA SER A 444 15.64 -0.84 -3.40
C SER A 444 15.47 -0.83 -4.92
N VAL A 445 14.52 -0.03 -5.40
CA VAL A 445 14.30 0.17 -6.84
C VAL A 445 15.38 1.02 -7.51
N LYS A 446 16.33 1.58 -6.75
CA LYS A 446 17.51 2.26 -7.32
C LYS A 446 18.35 1.35 -8.22
N GLU A 447 18.23 0.04 -8.04
CA GLU A 447 18.93 -0.95 -8.87
C GLU A 447 18.28 -1.10 -10.25
N LEU A 448 16.97 -0.86 -10.37
CA LEU A 448 16.25 -0.95 -11.65
C LEU A 448 16.75 0.09 -12.65
N LYS A 449 16.65 -0.23 -13.94
CA LYS A 449 16.78 0.74 -15.02
C LYS A 449 15.60 1.72 -14.98
N ASN A 450 15.78 2.90 -15.58
CA ASN A 450 14.73 3.91 -15.64
C ASN A 450 13.45 3.34 -16.24
N VAL A 451 12.36 3.48 -15.49
CA VAL A 451 11.00 3.12 -15.89
C VAL A 451 10.35 4.34 -16.51
N ILE A 452 9.64 4.14 -17.62
CA ILE A 452 8.76 5.13 -18.22
C ILE A 452 7.35 4.80 -17.75
N TRP A 453 6.67 5.80 -17.23
CA TRP A 453 5.34 5.69 -16.66
C TRP A 453 4.29 6.15 -17.67
N PRO A 454 3.01 5.80 -17.48
CA PRO A 454 1.92 6.30 -18.30
C PRO A 454 1.97 7.83 -18.47
N GLY A 455 1.62 8.30 -19.66
CA GLY A 455 1.76 9.72 -20.04
C GLY A 455 3.19 10.14 -20.37
N ASP A 456 4.06 9.21 -20.79
CA ASP A 456 5.46 9.44 -21.17
C ASP A 456 6.32 10.08 -20.06
N SER A 457 5.92 9.92 -18.80
CA SER A 457 6.63 10.50 -17.67
C SER A 457 7.79 9.62 -17.24
N VAL A 458 8.97 10.22 -17.07
CA VAL A 458 10.13 9.58 -16.41
C VAL A 458 10.10 9.76 -14.89
N THR A 459 9.14 10.54 -14.38
CA THR A 459 9.01 10.78 -12.94
C THR A 459 8.19 9.67 -12.29
N LYS A 460 8.72 9.11 -11.21
CA LYS A 460 8.01 8.06 -10.44
C LYS A 460 6.68 8.62 -9.89
N PRO A 461 5.53 7.98 -10.16
CA PRO A 461 4.26 8.34 -9.57
C PRO A 461 4.32 8.31 -8.04
N LYS A 462 3.71 9.31 -7.39
CA LYS A 462 3.55 9.34 -5.92
C LYS A 462 2.72 8.17 -5.40
N GLY A 463 1.87 7.60 -6.25
CA GLY A 463 0.98 6.48 -5.94
C GLY A 463 -0.38 6.90 -5.37
N TRP A 464 -0.55 8.18 -5.08
CA TRP A 464 -1.80 8.79 -4.66
C TRP A 464 -1.93 10.19 -5.25
N ASP A 465 -3.16 10.67 -5.29
CA ASP A 465 -3.55 11.99 -5.77
C ASP A 465 -4.79 12.45 -5.00
N ILE A 466 -5.07 13.75 -5.03
CA ILE A 466 -6.22 14.33 -4.33
C ILE A 466 -7.48 13.96 -5.12
N PRO A 467 -8.57 13.52 -4.47
CA PRO A 467 -9.82 13.22 -5.17
C PRO A 467 -10.30 14.46 -5.93
N THR A 468 -10.47 14.36 -7.25
CA THR A 468 -11.00 15.45 -8.08
C THR A 468 -12.41 15.88 -7.68
N SER A 469 -13.13 15.03 -6.93
CA SER A 469 -14.48 15.29 -6.40
C SER A 469 -14.52 15.64 -4.91
N GLY A 470 -13.38 15.72 -4.23
CA GLY A 470 -13.32 15.95 -2.79
C GLY A 470 -13.31 17.44 -2.46
N HIS A 471 -14.49 18.05 -2.27
CA HIS A 471 -14.57 19.30 -1.53
C HIS A 471 -14.40 18.97 -0.05
N LEU A 472 -13.37 19.53 0.59
CA LEU A 472 -13.17 19.40 2.03
C LEU A 472 -14.32 20.11 2.75
N ARG A 473 -15.16 19.36 3.46
CA ARG A 473 -16.29 19.91 4.22
C ARG A 473 -15.78 20.38 5.58
N VAL A 474 -15.51 21.69 5.67
CA VAL A 474 -14.92 22.29 6.87
C VAL A 474 -16.04 22.78 7.79
N GLY A 475 -16.20 22.12 8.93
CA GLY A 475 -17.13 22.53 9.98
C GLY A 475 -16.63 23.77 10.73
N VAL A 476 -17.48 24.79 10.86
CA VAL A 476 -17.18 26.01 11.64
C VAL A 476 -18.24 26.24 12.73
N PRO A 477 -17.84 26.55 13.98
CA PRO A 477 -18.79 26.80 15.06
C PRO A 477 -19.43 28.19 14.89
N TRP A 478 -20.77 28.27 14.95
CA TRP A 478 -21.46 29.57 14.92
C TRP A 478 -21.88 30.01 16.32
N LYS A 479 -21.13 30.93 16.92
CA LYS A 479 -21.29 31.34 18.33
C LYS A 479 -21.65 32.82 18.58
N HIS A 480 -22.34 33.02 19.70
CA HIS A 480 -22.37 34.20 20.58
C HIS A 480 -21.04 34.95 20.82
N GLY A 481 -20.92 36.26 20.55
CA GLY A 481 -20.00 37.15 21.30
C GLY A 481 -18.54 37.26 20.86
N TYR A 482 -17.83 36.19 20.49
CA TYR A 482 -16.41 36.27 20.11
C TYR A 482 -16.19 36.00 18.62
N THR A 483 -16.53 37.00 17.83
CA THR A 483 -16.40 36.97 16.37
C THR A 483 -14.95 37.08 15.89
N GLU A 484 -14.03 37.48 16.76
CA GLU A 484 -12.60 37.63 16.42
C GLU A 484 -11.94 36.29 16.09
N PHE A 485 -12.38 35.20 16.72
CA PHE A 485 -11.84 33.86 16.48
C PHE A 485 -12.50 33.19 15.29
N VAL A 486 -13.83 33.17 15.29
CA VAL A 486 -14.66 32.63 14.21
C VAL A 486 -15.92 33.47 14.08
N GLN A 487 -16.09 34.10 12.94
CA GLN A 487 -17.28 34.80 12.52
C GLN A 487 -17.85 34.11 11.28
N VAL A 488 -19.09 33.65 11.41
CA VAL A 488 -19.85 33.03 10.32
C VAL A 488 -20.76 34.07 9.69
N ILE A 489 -20.66 34.23 8.36
CA ILE A 489 -21.48 35.10 7.54
C ILE A 489 -22.20 34.22 6.53
N ILE A 490 -23.54 34.22 6.56
CA ILE A 490 -24.33 33.47 5.59
C ILE A 490 -24.75 34.44 4.49
N ASP A 491 -24.38 34.13 3.24
CA ASP A 491 -24.80 34.91 2.10
C ASP A 491 -26.33 34.83 1.94
N PRO A 492 -27.05 35.97 1.94
CA PRO A 492 -28.52 35.97 1.94
C PRO A 492 -29.12 35.43 0.62
N ILE A 493 -28.36 35.44 -0.47
CA ILE A 493 -28.81 35.02 -1.80
C ILE A 493 -28.41 33.57 -2.10
N THR A 494 -27.15 33.21 -1.87
CA THR A 494 -26.60 31.90 -2.23
C THR A 494 -26.76 30.87 -1.11
N LYS A 495 -27.11 31.29 0.12
CA LYS A 495 -27.11 30.50 1.35
C LYS A 495 -25.76 29.81 1.66
N ARG A 496 -24.67 30.25 1.01
CA ARG A 496 -23.33 29.74 1.31
C ARG A 496 -22.85 30.30 2.64
N THR A 497 -22.14 29.45 3.37
CA THR A 497 -21.51 29.84 4.63
C THR A 497 -20.13 30.37 4.29
N ASN A 498 -19.86 31.63 4.61
CA ASN A 498 -18.53 32.18 4.62
C ASN A 498 -18.05 32.31 6.07
N ALA A 499 -16.78 32.04 6.32
CA ALA A 499 -16.19 32.10 7.65
C ALA A 499 -14.97 33.02 7.62
N THR A 500 -14.81 33.83 8.67
CA THR A 500 -13.68 34.76 8.85
C THR A 500 -13.25 34.74 10.32
N GLY A 501 -12.07 35.25 10.64
CA GLY A 501 -11.55 35.32 12.01
C GLY A 501 -10.23 34.57 12.16
N PHE A 502 -9.57 34.75 13.31
CA PHE A 502 -8.20 34.30 13.55
C PHE A 502 -7.97 32.81 13.26
N SER A 503 -8.88 31.93 13.69
CA SER A 503 -8.75 30.49 13.45
C SER A 503 -8.93 30.12 11.98
N ILE A 504 -9.76 30.88 11.25
CA ILE A 504 -9.99 30.69 9.81
C ILE A 504 -8.80 31.20 9.01
N ASP A 505 -8.24 32.35 9.38
CA ASP A 505 -7.07 32.94 8.72
C ASP A 505 -5.85 32.01 8.80
N ILE A 506 -5.65 31.33 9.94
CA ILE A 506 -4.61 30.30 10.08
C ILE A 506 -4.86 29.13 9.13
N PHE A 507 -6.10 28.67 9.01
CA PHE A 507 -6.45 27.59 8.10
C PHE A 507 -6.19 28.00 6.63
N LEU A 508 -6.60 29.20 6.22
CA LEU A 508 -6.35 29.72 4.87
C LEU A 508 -4.85 29.87 4.59
N ALA A 509 -4.08 30.43 5.53
CA ALA A 509 -2.63 30.53 5.41
C ALA A 509 -1.96 29.15 5.31
N THR A 510 -2.50 28.14 6.00
CA THR A 510 -2.01 26.76 5.89
C THR A 510 -2.24 26.22 4.48
N LEU A 511 -3.40 26.49 3.87
CA LEU A 511 -3.69 26.06 2.50
C LEU A 511 -2.74 26.68 1.47
N GLU A 512 -2.28 27.92 1.68
CA GLU A 512 -1.32 28.59 0.78
C GLU A 512 0.08 27.98 0.83
N VAL A 513 0.48 27.40 1.96
CA VAL A 513 1.81 26.78 2.16
C VAL A 513 1.85 25.34 1.68
N LEU A 514 0.70 24.68 1.56
CA LEU A 514 0.64 23.29 1.10
C LEU A 514 1.16 23.18 -0.35
N PRO A 515 1.92 22.12 -0.69
CA PRO A 515 2.46 21.92 -2.04
C PRO A 515 1.39 21.50 -3.06
N PHE A 516 0.11 21.62 -2.70
CA PHE A 516 -1.04 21.19 -3.50
C PHE A 516 -2.28 22.01 -3.15
N HIS A 517 -3.15 22.21 -4.13
CA HIS A 517 -4.39 22.98 -3.98
C HIS A 517 -5.52 22.10 -3.45
N ILE A 518 -6.24 22.55 -2.42
CA ILE A 518 -7.41 21.86 -1.86
C ILE A 518 -8.65 22.71 -2.13
N ASN A 519 -9.70 22.10 -2.68
CA ASN A 519 -11.01 22.72 -2.74
C ASN A 519 -11.72 22.50 -1.39
N TYR A 520 -12.18 23.57 -0.76
CA TYR A 520 -12.89 23.50 0.53
C TYR A 520 -14.22 24.23 0.45
N GLU A 521 -15.16 23.82 1.31
CA GLU A 521 -16.43 24.51 1.53
C GLU A 521 -16.70 24.55 3.04
N PHE A 522 -17.06 25.73 3.55
CA PHE A 522 -17.42 25.89 4.95
C PHE A 522 -18.87 25.49 5.19
N PHE A 523 -19.09 24.74 6.27
CA PHE A 523 -20.41 24.36 6.75
C PHE A 523 -20.53 24.80 8.21
N HIS A 524 -21.51 25.64 8.52
CA HIS A 524 -21.75 26.04 9.90
C HIS A 524 -22.38 24.90 10.70
N TYR A 525 -22.00 24.78 11.97
CA TYR A 525 -22.65 23.89 12.92
C TYR A 525 -23.53 24.70 13.89
N ASN A 526 -24.84 24.42 13.79
CA ASN A 526 -25.94 24.96 14.61
C ASN A 526 -26.11 26.50 14.53
N ASP A 527 -27.29 26.99 14.94
CA ASP A 527 -27.64 28.42 15.00
C ASP A 527 -27.20 28.99 16.36
N SER A 528 -26.70 30.23 16.40
CA SER A 528 -26.29 30.91 17.64
C SER A 528 -27.44 31.05 18.67
N ARG A 529 -28.68 30.80 18.25
CA ARG A 529 -29.88 30.78 19.10
C ARG A 529 -30.12 29.48 19.86
N ASN A 530 -29.39 28.41 19.54
CA ASN A 530 -29.55 27.12 20.19
C ASN A 530 -28.55 27.00 21.35
N ILE A 531 -29.01 26.99 22.60
CA ILE A 531 -28.15 26.98 23.80
C ILE A 531 -27.63 25.55 24.12
N ASN A 532 -28.16 24.53 23.43
CA ASN A 532 -27.96 23.12 23.79
C ASN A 532 -26.84 22.39 23.01
N TRP A 533 -25.92 23.07 22.33
CA TRP A 533 -24.85 22.39 21.59
C TRP A 533 -23.49 22.45 22.31
N SER A 534 -22.72 21.37 22.17
CA SER A 534 -21.34 21.28 22.63
C SER A 534 -20.38 21.11 21.45
N TYR A 535 -19.12 21.53 21.64
CA TYR A 535 -18.02 21.15 20.76
C TYR A 535 -17.88 19.63 20.65
N ASP A 536 -18.20 18.90 21.72
CA ASP A 536 -18.16 17.43 21.69
C ASP A 536 -19.15 16.92 20.63
N ASP A 537 -20.39 17.40 20.61
CA ASP A 537 -21.40 17.00 19.63
C ASP A 537 -20.98 17.33 18.20
N MET A 538 -20.40 18.52 17.98
CA MET A 538 -19.87 18.92 16.67
C MET A 538 -18.73 18.01 16.19
N LEU A 539 -17.84 17.60 17.09
CA LEU A 539 -16.71 16.74 16.76
C LEU A 539 -17.13 15.28 16.48
N HIS A 540 -18.21 14.79 17.11
CA HIS A 540 -18.75 13.45 16.82
C HIS A 540 -19.37 13.34 15.41
N GLU A 541 -19.66 14.46 14.76
CA GLU A 541 -20.17 14.50 13.38
C GLU A 541 -19.07 14.25 12.32
N ILE A 542 -17.81 14.08 12.73
CA ILE A 542 -16.70 13.68 11.85
C ILE A 542 -16.66 12.14 11.78
N PRO A 543 -16.64 11.50 10.59
CA PRO A 543 -16.58 12.07 9.24
C PRO A 543 -17.96 12.21 8.53
N GLN A 544 -19.07 12.01 9.24
CA GLN A 544 -20.40 11.95 8.61
C GLN A 544 -20.79 13.27 7.92
N LYS A 545 -20.77 14.38 8.66
CA LYS A 545 -21.20 15.71 8.18
C LYS A 545 -20.02 16.59 7.77
N PHE A 546 -18.92 16.51 8.50
CA PHE A 546 -17.70 17.30 8.27
C PHE A 546 -16.51 16.38 8.10
N ASP A 547 -15.53 16.80 7.30
CA ASP A 547 -14.24 16.10 7.17
C ASP A 547 -13.22 16.62 8.18
N MET A 548 -13.36 17.90 8.58
CA MET A 548 -12.53 18.57 9.56
C MET A 548 -13.30 19.72 10.21
N VAL A 549 -12.91 20.14 11.41
CA VAL A 549 -13.45 21.31 12.10
C VAL A 549 -12.36 22.36 12.32
N VAL A 550 -12.67 23.62 12.00
CA VAL A 550 -11.78 24.77 12.23
C VAL A 550 -12.47 25.76 13.17
N GLY A 551 -11.82 26.08 14.28
CA GLY A 551 -12.30 27.06 15.24
C GLY A 551 -11.48 27.11 16.52
N ASP A 552 -12.03 27.76 17.55
CA ASP A 552 -11.47 27.87 18.89
C ASP A 552 -11.71 26.62 19.76
N THR A 553 -11.54 25.44 19.16
CA THR A 553 -11.74 24.16 19.85
C THR A 553 -10.59 23.86 20.80
N THR A 554 -10.90 23.62 22.08
CA THR A 554 -9.90 23.22 23.07
C THR A 554 -9.49 21.75 22.87
N ILE A 555 -8.18 21.51 22.80
CA ILE A 555 -7.58 20.18 22.81
C ILE A 555 -7.76 19.58 24.21
N TRP A 556 -8.53 18.50 24.32
CA TRP A 556 -8.86 17.84 25.59
C TRP A 556 -8.74 16.32 25.45
N ALA A 557 -8.21 15.64 26.47
CA ALA A 557 -7.86 14.21 26.39
C ALA A 557 -9.06 13.28 26.04
N PRO A 558 -10.28 13.49 26.58
CA PRO A 558 -11.46 12.75 26.13
C PRO A 558 -11.83 12.98 24.65
N ARG A 559 -11.62 14.18 24.10
CA ARG A 559 -11.85 14.46 22.67
C ARG A 559 -10.87 13.71 21.78
N ALA A 560 -9.62 13.60 22.21
CA ALA A 560 -8.56 12.90 21.47
C ALA A 560 -8.82 11.38 21.29
N LYS A 561 -9.85 10.81 21.95
CA LYS A 561 -10.25 9.41 21.73
C LYS A 561 -11.02 9.19 20.43
N TYR A 562 -11.67 10.23 19.89
CA TYR A 562 -12.54 10.11 18.71
C TYR A 562 -12.22 11.11 17.60
N VAL A 563 -11.37 12.10 17.86
CA VAL A 563 -10.82 13.00 16.83
C VAL A 563 -9.31 13.16 16.98
N GLU A 564 -8.62 13.36 15.87
CA GLU A 564 -7.21 13.76 15.84
C GLU A 564 -7.11 15.30 15.81
N PHE A 565 -6.15 15.85 16.54
CA PHE A 565 -5.90 17.29 16.62
C PHE A 565 -4.61 17.68 15.92
N SER A 566 -4.57 18.89 15.35
CA SER A 566 -3.31 19.51 14.97
C SER A 566 -2.48 19.88 16.21
N LEU A 567 -1.23 20.30 16.00
CA LEU A 567 -0.53 21.04 17.04
C LEU A 567 -1.31 22.33 17.39
N PRO A 568 -1.32 22.74 18.66
CA PRO A 568 -2.01 23.96 19.07
C PRO A 568 -1.33 25.18 18.46
N TYR A 569 -2.13 26.08 17.88
CA TYR A 569 -1.64 27.34 17.30
C TYR A 569 -1.65 28.51 18.30
N SER A 570 -2.24 28.32 19.49
CA SER A 570 -2.26 29.29 20.59
C SER A 570 -2.07 28.55 21.92
N GLU A 571 -1.38 29.18 22.86
CA GLU A 571 -1.23 28.65 24.22
C GLU A 571 -2.60 28.62 24.93
N ALA A 572 -2.84 27.54 25.68
CA ALA A 572 -4.03 27.41 26.51
C ALA A 572 -3.69 27.83 27.95
N GLY A 573 -4.48 28.75 28.52
CA GLY A 573 -4.32 29.20 29.90
C GLY A 573 -5.65 29.66 30.51
N ALA A 574 -5.88 29.29 31.76
CA ALA A 574 -7.02 29.80 32.53
C ALA A 574 -6.59 31.06 33.28
N VAL A 575 -7.26 32.18 33.01
CA VAL A 575 -7.03 33.44 33.72
C VAL A 575 -8.31 33.84 34.43
N LEU A 576 -8.19 34.18 35.72
CA LEU A 576 -9.31 34.70 36.49
C LEU A 576 -9.39 36.22 36.30
N VAL A 577 -10.47 36.68 35.66
CA VAL A 577 -10.75 38.12 35.52
C VAL A 577 -11.59 38.58 36.70
N VAL A 578 -11.01 39.37 37.60
CA VAL A 578 -11.71 39.93 38.77
C VAL A 578 -11.93 41.42 38.59
N LYS A 579 -13.16 41.89 38.86
CA LYS A 579 -13.47 43.33 38.86
C LYS A 579 -12.75 44.01 40.03
N ASN A 580 -11.84 44.92 39.73
CA ASN A 580 -11.17 45.75 40.74
C ASN A 580 -12.14 46.81 41.29
N LYS A 581 -12.49 46.73 42.58
CA LYS A 581 -13.24 47.79 43.29
C LYS A 581 -12.23 48.69 44.01
N LYS A 582 -11.99 49.90 43.50
CA LYS A 582 -11.26 50.94 44.25
C LYS A 582 -12.23 51.90 44.92
N PRO A 583 -12.46 51.84 46.26
CA PRO A 583 -13.13 52.94 46.96
C PRO A 583 -12.06 53.95 47.42
N LEU A 584 -11.94 55.09 46.72
CA LEU A 584 -11.24 56.24 47.27
C LEU A 584 -12.16 56.86 48.33
N ASP A 585 -11.96 56.48 49.59
CA ASP A 585 -12.68 57.03 50.74
C ASP A 585 -12.08 58.40 51.10
N ILE A 586 -12.87 59.47 51.00
CA ILE A 586 -12.42 60.87 51.20
C ILE A 586 -11.88 61.09 52.63
N TRP A 587 -12.33 60.29 53.60
CA TRP A 587 -11.94 60.37 55.01
C TRP A 587 -10.68 59.57 55.38
N ILE A 588 -9.90 59.12 54.38
CA ILE A 588 -8.69 58.31 54.61
C ILE A 588 -7.67 59.01 55.51
N PHE A 589 -7.67 60.34 55.57
CA PHE A 589 -6.73 61.13 56.39
C PHE A 589 -6.98 61.06 57.91
N ILE A 590 -8.18 60.66 58.36
CA ILE A 590 -8.50 60.55 59.80
C ILE A 590 -8.22 59.14 60.33
N LYS A 591 -8.29 58.11 59.48
CA LYS A 591 -8.03 56.70 59.81
C LYS A 591 -6.66 56.38 60.45
N PRO A 592 -5.55 57.09 60.18
CA PRO A 592 -4.23 56.72 60.70
C PRO A 592 -4.08 56.84 62.22
N LEU A 593 -4.93 57.59 62.91
CA LEU A 593 -4.92 57.71 64.37
C LEU A 593 -6.30 57.37 64.92
N ARG A 594 -6.33 56.65 66.04
CA ARG A 594 -7.59 56.38 66.76
C ARG A 594 -8.18 57.68 67.30
N TRP A 595 -9.51 57.77 67.36
CA TRP A 595 -10.21 58.93 67.92
C TRP A 595 -9.79 59.27 69.35
N ASP A 596 -9.49 58.27 70.17
CA ASP A 596 -8.99 58.43 71.54
C ASP A 596 -7.67 59.24 71.56
N LEU A 597 -6.80 59.01 70.58
CA LEU A 597 -5.50 59.68 70.46
C LEU A 597 -5.65 61.09 69.87
N TRP A 598 -6.55 61.29 68.90
CA TRP A 598 -6.92 62.63 68.43
C TRP A 598 -7.40 63.52 69.58
N LEU A 599 -8.28 62.99 70.43
CA LEU A 599 -8.78 63.71 71.59
C LEU A 599 -7.65 64.04 72.59
N ALA A 600 -6.76 63.08 72.85
CA ALA A 600 -5.61 63.30 73.72
C ALA A 600 -4.67 64.40 73.20
N ILE A 601 -4.43 64.48 71.88
CA ILE A 601 -3.63 65.55 71.26
C ILE A 601 -4.29 66.92 71.47
N VAL A 602 -5.60 67.03 71.27
CA VAL A 602 -6.34 68.29 71.48
C VAL A 602 -6.25 68.74 72.94
N ILE A 603 -6.48 67.82 73.90
CA ILE A 603 -6.38 68.12 75.33
C ILE A 603 -4.94 68.53 75.71
N ALA A 604 -3.94 67.80 75.23
CA ALA A 604 -2.53 68.13 75.48
C ALA A 604 -2.15 69.50 74.92
N CYS A 605 -2.62 69.87 73.72
CA CYS A 605 -2.40 71.20 73.14
C CYS A 605 -2.97 72.31 74.03
N ILE A 606 -4.19 72.12 74.56
CA ILE A 606 -4.85 73.09 75.45
C ILE A 606 -4.08 73.23 76.76
N LEU A 607 -3.70 72.10 77.39
CA LEU A 607 -2.92 72.10 78.63
C LEU A 607 -1.57 72.80 78.45
N MET A 608 -0.88 72.53 77.33
CA MET A 608 0.38 73.21 77.02
C MET A 608 0.22 74.70 76.81
N GLY A 609 -0.87 75.14 76.17
CA GLY A 609 -1.20 76.57 76.05
C GLY A 609 -1.36 77.25 77.41
N ILE A 610 -2.03 76.58 78.36
CA ILE A 610 -2.20 77.07 79.74
C ILE A 610 -0.84 77.14 80.47
N VAL A 611 0.01 76.11 80.34
CA VAL A 611 1.34 76.08 80.96
C VAL A 611 2.23 77.21 80.45
N LEU A 612 2.26 77.45 79.13
CA LEU A 612 3.01 78.55 78.53
C LEU A 612 2.49 79.91 79.00
N LEU A 613 1.16 80.07 79.10
CA LEU A 613 0.53 81.28 79.60
C LEU A 613 0.92 81.58 81.05
N ILE A 614 0.95 80.58 81.94
CA ILE A 614 1.38 80.74 83.33
C ILE A 614 2.87 81.13 83.40
N LEU A 615 3.71 80.50 82.58
CA LEU A 615 5.17 80.72 82.56
C LEU A 615 5.55 82.10 81.99
N GLU A 616 4.76 82.67 81.09
CA GLU A 616 4.94 84.05 80.62
C GLU A 616 4.30 85.07 81.57
N HIS A 617 3.16 84.78 82.18
CA HIS A 617 2.47 85.72 83.07
C HIS A 617 3.26 86.02 84.36
N ARG A 618 4.06 85.08 84.88
CA ARG A 618 4.83 85.26 86.13
C ARG A 618 5.93 86.34 86.10
N MET A 619 6.35 86.83 84.93
CA MET A 619 7.41 87.85 84.82
C MET A 619 6.91 89.24 84.40
N GLY A 620 5.63 89.35 84.02
CA GLY A 620 5.00 90.60 83.56
C GLY A 620 4.32 91.37 84.70
N SER A 621 5.06 91.82 85.71
CA SER A 621 4.59 92.84 86.66
C SER A 621 5.49 94.07 86.60
N ASN A 622 5.34 94.87 85.55
CA ASN A 622 5.49 96.33 85.53
C ASN A 622 5.40 96.83 84.08
N GLY A 623 4.39 97.64 83.79
CA GLY A 623 4.25 98.36 82.53
C GLY A 623 3.23 97.74 81.58
N THR A 624 2.08 98.39 81.51
CA THR A 624 0.96 98.20 80.58
C THR A 624 1.40 98.01 79.13
N ASP A 625 1.18 96.81 78.60
CA ASP A 625 0.85 96.60 77.19
C ASP A 625 -0.25 95.52 77.12
N PRO A 626 -1.36 95.73 76.38
CA PRO A 626 -2.51 94.82 76.42
C PRO A 626 -2.16 93.49 75.74
N MET A 627 -2.66 92.40 76.34
CA MET A 627 -2.68 91.03 75.83
C MET A 627 -2.51 90.92 74.30
N LYS A 628 -1.40 90.32 73.84
CA LYS A 628 -1.38 89.72 72.50
C LYS A 628 -2.26 88.45 72.55
N PRO A 629 -3.38 88.38 71.82
CA PRO A 629 -4.25 87.19 71.79
C PRO A 629 -3.57 85.97 71.13
N HIS A 630 -2.37 86.15 70.56
CA HIS A 630 -1.61 85.10 69.88
C HIS A 630 -1.08 83.98 70.81
N ILE A 631 -1.05 84.19 72.13
CA ILE A 631 -0.55 83.17 73.08
C ILE A 631 -1.56 82.03 73.30
N TYR A 632 -2.87 82.29 73.16
CA TYR A 632 -3.92 81.25 73.34
C TYR A 632 -3.97 80.24 72.18
N TRP A 633 -3.52 80.62 70.98
CA TRP A 633 -3.46 79.73 69.79
C TRP A 633 -2.05 79.15 69.53
N SER A 634 -1.05 79.57 70.32
CA SER A 634 0.36 79.31 70.08
C SER A 634 0.74 77.82 69.93
N PRO A 635 0.30 76.87 70.79
CA PRO A 635 0.76 75.48 70.69
C PRO A 635 0.30 74.75 69.43
N VAL A 636 -0.87 75.12 68.90
CA VAL A 636 -1.44 74.55 67.67
C VAL A 636 -0.85 75.22 66.44
N ALA A 637 -0.60 76.54 66.49
CA ALA A 637 0.07 77.26 65.41
C ALA A 637 1.54 76.84 65.25
N VAL A 638 2.24 76.56 66.35
CA VAL A 638 3.65 76.09 66.36
C VAL A 638 3.81 74.73 65.66
N LEU A 639 2.78 73.89 65.67
CA LEU A 639 2.76 72.62 64.93
C LEU A 639 2.73 72.82 63.41
N ALA A 640 2.12 73.91 62.93
CA ALA A 640 1.95 74.20 61.51
C ALA A 640 3.01 75.17 60.96
N PHE A 641 3.48 76.12 61.78
CA PHE A 641 4.42 77.17 61.38
C PHE A 641 5.35 77.52 62.57
N PRO A 642 6.61 77.03 62.58
CA PRO A 642 7.56 77.39 63.63
C PRO A 642 8.10 78.81 63.39
N GLU A 643 7.59 79.80 64.13
CA GLU A 643 8.07 81.18 64.05
C GLU A 643 9.08 81.50 65.19
N ARG A 644 10.19 82.15 64.85
CA ARG A 644 11.42 82.18 65.68
C ARG A 644 11.33 83.02 66.97
N ASN A 645 10.27 83.81 67.15
CA ASN A 645 10.19 84.86 68.19
C ASN A 645 8.94 84.76 69.10
N MET A 646 8.37 83.56 69.29
CA MET A 646 7.06 83.40 69.95
C MET A 646 7.08 83.45 71.49
N VAL A 647 8.23 83.32 72.15
CA VAL A 647 8.34 83.23 73.61
C VAL A 647 9.52 84.04 74.13
N LEU A 648 9.30 84.89 75.13
CA LEU A 648 10.35 85.78 75.69
C LEU A 648 11.14 85.16 76.86
N ASN A 649 10.54 84.19 77.57
CA ASN A 649 11.12 83.57 78.77
C ASN A 649 11.97 82.32 78.44
N LYS A 650 13.20 82.24 78.99
CA LYS A 650 14.11 81.08 78.82
C LYS A 650 13.51 79.74 79.28
N TRP A 651 12.71 79.74 80.36
CA TRP A 651 12.06 78.51 80.85
C TRP A 651 10.90 78.06 79.96
N SER A 652 10.11 79.00 79.48
CA SER A 652 9.01 78.75 78.54
C SER A 652 9.55 78.27 77.18
N PHE A 653 10.70 78.80 76.74
CA PHE A 653 11.42 78.32 75.56
C PHE A 653 11.84 76.84 75.69
N SER A 654 12.42 76.41 76.82
CA SER A 654 12.78 75.00 77.03
C SER A 654 11.56 74.07 77.00
N VAL A 655 10.45 74.47 77.62
CA VAL A 655 9.19 73.71 77.60
C VAL A 655 8.63 73.60 76.18
N LEU A 656 8.70 74.68 75.39
CA LEU A 656 8.28 74.69 73.99
C LEU A 656 9.14 73.76 73.11
N VAL A 657 10.45 73.69 73.36
CA VAL A 657 11.37 72.78 72.63
C VAL A 657 11.01 71.32 72.90
N VAL A 658 10.72 70.95 74.15
CA VAL A 658 10.28 69.58 74.49
C VAL A 658 8.94 69.25 73.85
N TRP A 659 8.00 70.20 73.82
CA TRP A 659 6.71 70.04 73.14
C TRP A 659 6.86 69.84 71.63
N LEU A 660 7.70 70.64 70.98
CA LEU A 660 8.03 70.50 69.56
C LEU A 660 8.63 69.14 69.23
N PHE A 661 9.43 68.58 70.13
CA PHE A 661 9.99 67.23 69.96
C PHE A 661 8.90 66.14 70.05
N MET A 662 7.98 66.22 71.01
CA MET A 662 6.84 65.30 71.11
C MET A 662 5.93 65.39 69.87
N ALA A 663 5.61 66.62 69.47
CA ALA A 663 4.85 66.93 68.27
C ALA A 663 5.46 66.32 67.01
N PHE A 664 6.78 66.43 66.85
CA PHE A 664 7.50 65.86 65.73
C PHE A 664 7.35 64.33 65.69
N ILE A 665 7.47 63.65 66.84
CA ILE A 665 7.27 62.19 66.92
C ILE A 665 5.85 61.80 66.48
N LEU A 666 4.82 62.53 66.93
CA LEU A 666 3.42 62.28 66.55
C LEU A 666 3.21 62.48 65.04
N MET A 667 3.78 63.53 64.46
CA MET A 667 3.69 63.78 63.02
C MET A 667 4.39 62.67 62.20
N GLN A 668 5.57 62.21 62.62
CA GLN A 668 6.26 61.10 61.97
C GLN A 668 5.47 59.80 62.05
N SER A 669 4.87 59.49 63.21
CA SER A 669 4.03 58.30 63.40
C SER A 669 2.76 58.34 62.55
N TYR A 670 2.09 59.50 62.47
CA TYR A 670 0.95 59.71 61.57
C TYR A 670 1.31 59.44 60.11
N THR A 671 2.43 60.02 59.65
CA THR A 671 2.88 59.90 58.26
C THR A 671 3.24 58.45 57.91
N ALA A 672 3.91 57.73 58.83
CA ALA A 672 4.23 56.32 58.65
C ALA A 672 2.97 55.44 58.54
N ASN A 673 1.97 55.66 59.41
CA ASN A 673 0.75 54.85 59.39
C ASN A 673 -0.16 55.16 58.18
N LEU A 674 -0.24 56.44 57.78
CA LEU A 674 -0.94 56.82 56.55
C LEU A 674 -0.27 56.17 55.32
N SER A 675 1.06 56.18 55.26
CA SER A 675 1.80 55.52 54.19
C SER A 675 1.52 54.01 54.15
N ALA A 676 1.49 53.34 55.31
CA ALA A 676 1.18 51.92 55.39
C ALA A 676 -0.23 51.60 54.85
N ILE A 677 -1.24 52.39 55.23
CA ILE A 677 -2.63 52.24 54.76
C ILE A 677 -2.71 52.41 53.23
N LEU A 678 -2.03 53.43 52.67
CA LEU A 678 -2.02 53.67 51.23
C LEU A 678 -1.30 52.56 50.43
N THR A 679 -0.35 51.86 51.05
CA THR A 679 0.34 50.72 50.42
C THR A 679 -0.42 49.40 50.54
N VAL A 680 -1.16 49.16 51.63
CA VAL A 680 -1.78 47.85 51.93
C VAL A 680 -3.16 47.66 51.27
N ASP A 681 -3.93 48.72 51.01
CA ASP A 681 -5.30 48.61 50.47
C ASP A 681 -5.39 48.24 48.97
N GLN A 682 -4.31 47.77 48.33
CA GLN A 682 -4.30 47.46 46.89
C GLN A 682 -4.76 46.04 46.50
N LEU A 683 -5.09 45.14 47.45
CA LEU A 683 -5.34 43.72 47.12
C LEU A 683 -6.56 43.09 47.81
N LYS A 684 -7.71 43.77 47.80
CA LYS A 684 -9.00 43.11 48.13
C LYS A 684 -9.69 42.64 46.86
N PHE A 685 -9.43 41.40 46.47
CA PHE A 685 -10.21 40.72 45.43
C PHE A 685 -11.63 40.47 45.94
N ALA A 686 -12.64 40.94 45.22
CA ALA A 686 -14.03 40.62 45.52
C ALA A 686 -14.32 39.22 44.97
N PHE A 687 -14.11 38.22 45.81
CA PHE A 687 -14.49 36.85 45.57
C PHE A 687 -16.02 36.72 45.68
N SER A 688 -16.68 36.23 44.62
CA SER A 688 -18.10 35.90 44.59
C SER A 688 -18.23 34.40 44.84
N ASP A 689 -19.09 33.95 45.74
CA ASP A 689 -19.17 32.53 46.18
C ASP A 689 -19.56 31.54 45.05
N ASN A 690 -20.02 32.03 43.88
CA ASN A 690 -20.28 31.22 42.69
C ASN A 690 -19.18 31.44 41.62
N TYR A 691 -18.32 30.45 41.40
CA TYR A 691 -17.34 30.45 40.30
C TYR A 691 -17.75 29.49 39.19
N TYR A 692 -17.75 30.00 37.96
CA TYR A 692 -17.72 29.17 36.76
C TYR A 692 -16.27 29.14 36.26
N VAL A 693 -15.64 27.96 36.20
CA VAL A 693 -14.33 27.80 35.58
C VAL A 693 -14.57 27.59 34.09
N GLY A 694 -14.92 28.63 33.34
CA GLY A 694 -15.40 28.47 31.97
C GLY A 694 -15.44 29.77 31.18
N TYR A 695 -15.74 29.65 29.89
CA TYR A 695 -15.85 30.76 28.96
C TYR A 695 -17.31 30.91 28.49
N GLN A 696 -17.86 32.13 28.62
CA GLN A 696 -19.25 32.52 28.35
C GLN A 696 -20.34 31.78 29.14
N GLU A 697 -20.46 30.46 29.03
CA GLU A 697 -21.49 29.66 29.71
C GLU A 697 -20.91 28.35 30.24
N GLY A 698 -21.18 28.04 31.50
CA GLY A 698 -20.77 26.79 32.14
C GLY A 698 -19.33 26.76 32.66
N SER A 699 -18.92 25.60 33.15
CA SER A 699 -17.58 25.33 33.70
C SER A 699 -16.94 24.19 32.89
N PHE A 700 -15.68 24.37 32.46
CA PHE A 700 -14.78 23.34 31.95
C PHE A 700 -14.66 22.15 32.92
N MET A 701 -14.86 22.42 34.22
CA MET A 701 -14.93 21.43 35.27
C MET A 701 -16.40 21.15 35.55
N LYS A 702 -16.93 20.03 35.03
CA LYS A 702 -18.18 19.43 35.49
C LYS A 702 -17.91 18.45 36.62
#